data_AF-A0A2P6V4X3-F1
#
_entry.id   AF-A0A2P6V4X3-F1
#
_cell.length_a   1.000
_cell.length_b   1.000
_cell.length_c   1.000
_cell.angle_alpha   90.00
_cell.angle_beta   90.00
_cell.angle_gamma   90.00
#
_symmetry.space_group_name_H-M   'P 1'
#
loop_
_entity.id
_entity.type
_entity.pdbx_description
1 polymer ?
#
loop_
_entity_poly.entity_id
_entity_poly.type
_entity_poly.pdbx_seq_one_letter_code
_entity_poly.pdbx_strand_id
1 'polypeptide(L)'
;MPPLTSGFLHGVASFDPLPDAVLLWTRYTPAGATLGGTSGGRVVATRDGASDGGASDGGSVTLEWQVSEHPDFSSSVASGVASTDASKDWTVVVDTTGLQPARRYCYRFACGKERSVTGHTKTAPAGPTQELLFGSVCCSNWAFGRFHVYDLLARVDRLDFVLHCGDYIYEYSKGYYPSRLLQARHGLRPKHECQTLADYRQRYACYRTDPALQELHRRVPMIAVNDDHEIADEANTKGSVNHDGTRKEWEQRKRAGVQAYSEWVPVRGMTRGPGAELEGVHRTLQWGDLMTLLLVENRVSHHSPHVELDQTELYRQTALRDPSQWDEGAILEAKADLMRQLADPHRRLIGEEQVADVRADVAASVAAGRPWQVLLSQTVFSTILAPKLQETVHLQPRPLAWVCSKALKYATSTEKAGEEGARLARMYLGLGTAGAPMNPDAYDGYRAEREQVGRWVKPLFPFFLLSPWVEDALHAANPDTLRYCNLGRRGFVLHHVTQRRWHAEFHYVDSVRDKHYKHYCGAAFDVEAGSRGHVHSGLRYLAVLADGVRLDGRGCDEFRRCFLKTGVISQASGSAYAELGHTKVMVGVYGPRQSERRQGYSESGRLSVDVKVATFATRQRGVFGQSSDERELSSLLQTALEGAVNLDSFPKATADIWVLVLEAGGGELAVAATAAALALADAGIEMFDLVTACSVSRIEGRLLLDPSSDEAYREEGGLTLAVLPTSEEVTQLVSRGQWSSSELKEGLELALGGCAQLDGAARQCLRDAAAAAAAKAAAAEQQQQQPAAA
;
A
#
# COMPACT_ATOMS: atom_id res chain seq x y z
N MET A 1 -15.16 -29.82 20.32
CA MET A 1 -15.03 -28.77 19.28
C MET A 1 -15.74 -29.26 18.03
N PRO A 2 -16.47 -28.41 17.28
CA PRO A 2 -17.00 -28.85 15.99
C PRO A 2 -15.84 -29.18 15.04
N PRO A 3 -15.99 -30.15 14.13
CA PRO A 3 -15.01 -30.41 13.08
C PRO A 3 -14.77 -29.13 12.25
N LEU A 4 -13.55 -28.95 11.75
CA LEU A 4 -13.19 -27.79 10.91
C LEU A 4 -14.17 -27.66 9.74
N THR A 5 -14.64 -26.44 9.51
CA THR A 5 -15.41 -26.07 8.31
C THR A 5 -14.49 -26.17 7.10
N SER A 6 -14.89 -26.94 6.08
CA SER A 6 -14.32 -26.88 4.74
C SER A 6 -14.40 -25.45 4.16
N GLY A 7 -13.55 -25.15 3.17
CA GLY A 7 -13.70 -23.95 2.35
C GLY A 7 -12.44 -23.19 1.98
N PHE A 8 -12.64 -21.95 1.53
CA PHE A 8 -11.64 -21.06 0.94
C PHE A 8 -10.89 -20.23 2.01
N LEU A 9 -10.18 -20.92 2.90
CA LEU A 9 -9.57 -20.30 4.10
C LEU A 9 -8.42 -19.33 3.80
N HIS A 10 -7.79 -19.44 2.62
CA HIS A 10 -6.62 -18.66 2.21
C HIS A 10 -6.93 -17.59 1.16
N GLY A 11 -8.24 -17.31 0.99
CA GLY A 11 -8.76 -16.32 0.06
C GLY A 11 -8.59 -16.71 -1.41
N VAL A 12 -8.51 -15.68 -2.24
CA VAL A 12 -8.30 -15.75 -3.68
C VAL A 12 -7.15 -14.82 -4.06
N ALA A 13 -6.60 -15.00 -5.26
CA ALA A 13 -5.57 -14.13 -5.81
C ALA A 13 -5.63 -14.15 -7.33
N SER A 14 -5.11 -13.10 -7.97
CA SER A 14 -4.82 -13.11 -9.41
C SER A 14 -3.37 -12.73 -9.69
N PHE A 15 -2.81 -13.28 -10.76
CA PHE A 15 -1.40 -13.13 -11.09
C PHE A 15 -1.16 -12.91 -12.58
N ASP A 16 -0.01 -12.33 -12.90
CA ASP A 16 0.55 -12.20 -14.25
C ASP A 16 -0.50 -11.83 -15.32
N PRO A 17 -1.06 -10.60 -15.21
CA PRO A 17 -2.03 -10.11 -16.19
C PRO A 17 -1.36 -9.88 -17.54
N LEU A 18 -2.00 -10.37 -18.59
CA LEU A 18 -1.72 -10.08 -19.99
C LEU A 18 -2.86 -9.23 -20.57
N PRO A 19 -2.74 -8.75 -21.82
CA PRO A 19 -3.81 -7.97 -22.43
C PRO A 19 -5.13 -8.72 -22.56
N ASP A 20 -5.08 -10.03 -22.79
CA ASP A 20 -6.26 -10.86 -22.99
C ASP A 20 -6.39 -11.99 -21.96
N ALA A 21 -5.52 -12.02 -20.94
CA ALA A 21 -5.49 -13.10 -19.99
C ALA A 21 -5.09 -12.69 -18.57
N VAL A 22 -5.44 -13.51 -17.59
CA VAL A 22 -4.95 -13.41 -16.22
C VAL A 22 -5.00 -14.77 -15.52
N LEU A 23 -4.03 -15.03 -14.63
CA LEU A 23 -4.08 -16.20 -13.78
C LEU A 23 -4.99 -15.94 -12.59
N LEU A 24 -5.90 -16.86 -12.28
CA LEU A 24 -6.74 -16.84 -11.09
C LEU A 24 -6.35 -17.97 -10.16
N TRP A 25 -6.19 -17.70 -8.87
CA TRP A 25 -5.70 -18.64 -7.87
C TRP A 25 -6.65 -18.73 -6.68
N THR A 26 -6.80 -19.92 -6.12
CA THR A 26 -7.32 -20.15 -4.77
C THR A 26 -6.81 -21.47 -4.19
N ARG A 27 -7.05 -21.70 -2.89
CA ARG A 27 -6.86 -23.00 -2.24
C ARG A 27 -8.13 -23.41 -1.52
N TYR A 28 -8.65 -24.58 -1.86
CA TYR A 28 -9.80 -25.15 -1.17
C TYR A 28 -9.34 -26.09 -0.05
N THR A 29 -9.93 -26.00 1.14
CA THR A 29 -9.62 -26.89 2.27
C THR A 29 -10.72 -27.94 2.41
N PRO A 30 -10.47 -29.22 2.07
CA PRO A 30 -11.49 -30.27 2.19
C PRO A 30 -11.83 -30.59 3.65
N ALA A 31 -13.06 -31.09 3.89
CA ALA A 31 -13.49 -31.55 5.20
C ALA A 31 -12.67 -32.77 5.66
N GLY A 32 -12.23 -32.80 6.92
CA GLY A 32 -11.47 -33.93 7.50
C GLY A 32 -9.95 -33.85 7.41
N ALA A 33 -9.36 -32.75 6.93
CA ALA A 33 -7.91 -32.52 7.04
C ALA A 33 -7.49 -32.29 8.51
N THR A 34 -6.63 -33.16 9.07
CA THR A 34 -6.17 -33.13 10.49
C THR A 34 -5.06 -32.12 10.77
N LEU A 35 -5.23 -31.30 11.82
CA LEU A 35 -4.33 -30.24 12.28
C LEU A 35 -3.02 -30.77 12.89
N GLY A 36 -1.87 -30.27 12.45
CA GLY A 36 -0.61 -30.43 13.16
C GLY A 36 -0.56 -29.76 14.53
N GLY A 37 -0.52 -30.55 15.60
CA GLY A 37 -0.02 -30.21 16.95
C GLY A 37 -0.62 -29.01 17.69
N THR A 38 -1.45 -29.27 18.71
CA THR A 38 -2.03 -28.28 19.63
C THR A 38 -1.00 -27.60 20.54
N SER A 39 -0.95 -26.26 20.50
CA SER A 39 -0.65 -25.44 21.70
C SER A 39 -1.21 -24.02 21.53
N GLY A 40 -2.39 -23.76 22.11
CA GLY A 40 -2.92 -22.40 22.33
C GLY A 40 -3.81 -21.81 21.23
N GLY A 41 -5.09 -22.23 21.20
CA GLY A 41 -6.25 -21.45 20.76
C GLY A 41 -6.12 -20.41 19.64
N ARG A 42 -5.90 -20.85 18.38
CA ARG A 42 -6.43 -20.25 17.14
C ARG A 42 -6.09 -21.17 15.95
N VAL A 43 -7.03 -21.31 15.02
CA VAL A 43 -7.16 -22.39 14.01
C VAL A 43 -6.29 -22.14 12.76
N VAL A 44 -5.53 -23.14 12.29
CA VAL A 44 -4.75 -23.15 11.02
C VAL A 44 -4.75 -24.56 10.42
N ALA A 45 -5.14 -24.75 9.16
CA ALA A 45 -5.45 -26.07 8.55
C ALA A 45 -4.36 -26.62 7.59
N THR A 46 -3.66 -27.70 7.96
CA THR A 46 -2.91 -28.62 7.05
C THR A 46 -2.74 -30.01 7.70
N ARG A 47 -2.69 -31.09 6.88
CA ARG A 47 -2.50 -32.51 7.26
C ARG A 47 -1.03 -32.82 7.56
N ASP A 48 -0.68 -33.12 8.82
CA ASP A 48 0.67 -33.54 9.23
C ASP A 48 0.92 -35.04 8.99
N GLY A 49 2.15 -35.35 8.56
CA GLY A 49 2.84 -36.62 8.83
C GLY A 49 2.52 -37.80 7.90
N ALA A 50 3.36 -38.00 6.88
CA ALA A 50 3.55 -39.33 6.30
C ALA A 50 4.96 -39.81 6.68
N SER A 51 5.08 -40.45 7.84
CA SER A 51 5.91 -41.65 7.95
C SER A 51 5.17 -42.78 7.23
N ASP A 52 5.86 -43.40 6.28
CA ASP A 52 5.67 -44.72 5.69
C ASP A 52 4.29 -45.41 5.76
N GLY A 53 3.74 -45.68 4.56
CA GLY A 53 2.94 -46.88 4.29
C GLY A 53 1.46 -46.85 4.71
N GLY A 54 0.59 -46.31 3.86
CA GLY A 54 -0.86 -46.50 4.01
C GLY A 54 -1.68 -45.57 3.12
N ALA A 55 -1.83 -45.92 1.85
CA ALA A 55 -2.72 -45.22 0.93
C ALA A 55 -4.18 -45.39 1.38
N SER A 56 -4.83 -44.29 1.76
CA SER A 56 -6.29 -44.19 1.83
C SER A 56 -6.73 -43.01 0.93
N ASP A 57 -7.27 -43.37 -0.23
CA ASP A 57 -7.90 -42.60 -1.32
C ASP A 57 -7.61 -41.09 -1.45
N GLY A 58 -6.80 -40.77 -2.46
CA GLY A 58 -6.60 -39.42 -3.01
C GLY A 58 -7.80 -38.96 -3.85
N GLY A 59 -8.86 -38.49 -3.18
CA GLY A 59 -9.99 -37.85 -3.86
C GLY A 59 -9.58 -36.53 -4.52
N SER A 60 -10.04 -36.29 -5.74
CA SER A 60 -9.95 -34.98 -6.42
C SER A 60 -11.11 -34.08 -5.98
N VAL A 61 -10.86 -32.78 -5.85
CA VAL A 61 -11.88 -31.75 -5.64
C VAL A 61 -12.03 -30.93 -6.92
N THR A 62 -13.28 -30.79 -7.34
CA THR A 62 -13.67 -29.99 -8.49
C THR A 62 -14.22 -28.64 -8.03
N LEU A 63 -13.68 -27.55 -8.60
CA LEU A 63 -14.11 -26.18 -8.37
C LEU A 63 -14.68 -25.58 -9.65
N GLU A 64 -15.83 -24.93 -9.53
CA GLU A 64 -16.32 -24.00 -10.55
C GLU A 64 -15.62 -22.66 -10.39
N TRP A 65 -15.34 -21.97 -11.50
CA TRP A 65 -14.81 -20.62 -11.50
C TRP A 65 -15.57 -19.75 -12.48
N GLN A 66 -15.68 -18.46 -12.16
CA GLN A 66 -16.39 -17.47 -12.98
C GLN A 66 -15.62 -16.15 -12.98
N VAL A 67 -15.68 -15.45 -14.11
CA VAL A 67 -15.17 -14.10 -14.33
C VAL A 67 -16.30 -13.24 -14.90
N SER A 68 -16.48 -12.04 -14.38
CA SER A 68 -17.56 -11.14 -14.76
C SER A 68 -17.10 -9.68 -14.70
N GLU A 69 -17.72 -8.81 -15.49
CA GLU A 69 -17.60 -7.36 -15.33
C GLU A 69 -18.48 -6.84 -14.17
N HIS A 70 -19.45 -7.64 -13.71
CA HIS A 70 -20.40 -7.28 -12.68
C HIS A 70 -20.12 -8.05 -11.37
N PRO A 71 -20.13 -7.37 -10.21
CA PRO A 71 -19.80 -7.99 -8.92
C PRO A 71 -20.84 -9.01 -8.44
N ASP A 72 -22.06 -8.98 -8.99
CA ASP A 72 -23.12 -9.94 -8.71
C ASP A 72 -23.04 -11.21 -9.59
N PHE A 73 -22.15 -11.23 -10.58
CA PHE A 73 -22.01 -12.30 -11.57
C PHE A 73 -23.28 -12.57 -12.38
N SER A 74 -24.11 -11.54 -12.58
CA SER A 74 -25.32 -11.60 -13.42
C SER A 74 -25.02 -11.98 -14.87
N SER A 75 -23.86 -11.58 -15.39
CA SER A 75 -23.33 -11.98 -16.69
C SER A 75 -21.85 -12.32 -16.59
N SER A 76 -21.49 -13.60 -16.78
CA SER A 76 -20.10 -14.06 -16.76
C SER A 76 -19.49 -13.97 -18.16
N VAL A 77 -18.31 -13.36 -18.27
CA VAL A 77 -17.55 -13.26 -19.52
C VAL A 77 -16.69 -14.51 -19.77
N ALA A 78 -16.33 -15.22 -18.70
CA ALA A 78 -15.69 -16.52 -18.76
C ALA A 78 -16.09 -17.36 -17.54
N SER A 79 -16.19 -18.67 -17.72
CA SER A 79 -16.43 -19.60 -16.61
C SER A 79 -15.97 -20.99 -17.00
N GLY A 80 -15.71 -21.83 -16.00
CA GLY A 80 -15.35 -23.20 -16.24
C GLY A 80 -15.20 -23.98 -14.95
N VAL A 81 -14.51 -25.11 -15.08
CA VAL A 81 -14.27 -26.04 -13.99
C VAL A 81 -12.77 -26.35 -13.93
N ALA A 82 -12.22 -26.43 -12.72
CA ALA A 82 -10.85 -26.84 -12.47
C ALA A 82 -10.82 -27.90 -11.36
N SER A 83 -9.91 -28.87 -11.46
CA SER A 83 -9.77 -29.93 -10.46
C SER A 83 -8.43 -29.79 -9.73
N THR A 84 -8.39 -30.17 -8.46
CA THR A 84 -7.20 -30.17 -7.62
C THR A 84 -7.21 -31.35 -6.63
N ASP A 85 -6.06 -31.68 -6.08
CA ASP A 85 -5.89 -32.78 -5.14
C ASP A 85 -4.73 -32.49 -4.17
N ALA A 86 -4.44 -33.46 -3.29
CA ALA A 86 -3.37 -33.34 -2.29
C ALA A 86 -1.95 -33.20 -2.88
N SER A 87 -1.72 -33.65 -4.13
CA SER A 87 -0.42 -33.52 -4.79
C SER A 87 -0.05 -32.07 -5.09
N LYS A 88 -1.04 -31.17 -5.17
CA LYS A 88 -0.90 -29.72 -5.39
C LYS A 88 -1.39 -28.88 -4.21
N ASP A 89 -1.43 -29.48 -3.02
CA ASP A 89 -1.98 -28.86 -1.80
C ASP A 89 -3.38 -28.25 -1.96
N TRP A 90 -4.21 -28.86 -2.82
CA TRP A 90 -5.57 -28.40 -3.10
C TRP A 90 -5.65 -26.96 -3.63
N THR A 91 -4.56 -26.45 -4.22
CA THR A 91 -4.56 -25.16 -4.91
C THR A 91 -5.11 -25.34 -6.32
N VAL A 92 -5.87 -24.35 -6.78
CA VAL A 92 -6.37 -24.26 -8.14
C VAL A 92 -5.82 -23.00 -8.74
N VAL A 93 -5.34 -23.14 -9.98
CA VAL A 93 -4.90 -22.00 -10.77
C VAL A 93 -5.43 -22.15 -12.18
N VAL A 94 -6.15 -21.13 -12.62
CA VAL A 94 -6.81 -21.07 -13.92
C VAL A 94 -6.15 -19.98 -14.75
N ASP A 95 -5.70 -20.32 -15.96
CA ASP A 95 -5.31 -19.30 -16.94
C ASP A 95 -6.55 -18.88 -17.73
N THR A 96 -7.14 -17.75 -17.35
CA THR A 96 -8.33 -17.24 -18.03
C THR A 96 -7.91 -16.37 -19.20
N THR A 97 -8.16 -16.83 -20.44
CA THR A 97 -7.84 -16.14 -21.69
C THR A 97 -9.09 -15.57 -22.36
N GLY A 98 -8.91 -14.82 -23.46
CA GLY A 98 -10.02 -14.23 -24.24
C GLY A 98 -10.70 -13.03 -23.58
N LEU A 99 -10.05 -12.42 -22.59
CA LEU A 99 -10.51 -11.21 -21.91
C LEU A 99 -10.20 -9.96 -22.76
N GLN A 100 -10.88 -8.85 -22.45
CA GLN A 100 -10.58 -7.58 -23.09
C GLN A 100 -9.40 -6.88 -22.38
N PRO A 101 -8.55 -6.14 -23.11
CA PRO A 101 -7.42 -5.41 -22.54
C PRO A 101 -7.84 -4.21 -21.70
N ALA A 102 -6.96 -3.84 -20.76
CA ALA A 102 -7.12 -2.72 -19.85
C ALA A 102 -8.43 -2.72 -19.05
N ARG A 103 -9.01 -3.90 -18.80
CA ARG A 103 -10.36 -4.08 -18.27
C ARG A 103 -10.32 -4.64 -16.86
N ARG A 104 -11.18 -4.11 -15.98
CA ARG A 104 -11.38 -4.64 -14.62
C ARG A 104 -12.42 -5.75 -14.65
N TYR A 105 -12.14 -6.82 -13.92
CA TYR A 105 -13.05 -7.96 -13.76
C TYR A 105 -13.19 -8.35 -12.28
N CYS A 106 -14.32 -8.94 -11.95
CA CYS A 106 -14.55 -9.68 -10.73
C CYS A 106 -14.43 -11.19 -11.03
N TYR A 107 -13.91 -11.97 -10.09
CA TYR A 107 -13.83 -13.42 -10.22
C TYR A 107 -14.15 -14.12 -8.89
N ARG A 108 -14.61 -15.37 -8.97
CA ARG A 108 -14.87 -16.21 -7.79
C ARG A 108 -14.74 -17.69 -8.12
N PHE A 109 -14.57 -18.48 -7.07
CA PHE A 109 -14.58 -19.93 -7.11
C PHE A 109 -15.76 -20.49 -6.30
N ALA A 110 -16.23 -21.69 -6.63
CA ALA A 110 -17.24 -22.41 -5.88
C ALA A 110 -16.95 -23.92 -5.82
N CYS A 111 -17.23 -24.52 -4.67
CA CYS A 111 -17.24 -25.97 -4.48
C CYS A 111 -18.60 -26.38 -3.91
N GLY A 112 -19.47 -26.93 -4.74
CA GLY A 112 -20.86 -27.22 -4.34
C GLY A 112 -21.57 -25.94 -3.87
N LYS A 113 -21.92 -25.86 -2.58
CA LYS A 113 -22.61 -24.69 -1.99
C LYS A 113 -21.65 -23.63 -1.45
N GLU A 114 -20.37 -23.97 -1.25
CA GLU A 114 -19.38 -23.04 -0.73
C GLU A 114 -18.86 -22.14 -1.84
N ARG A 115 -18.75 -20.84 -1.55
CA ARG A 115 -18.21 -19.84 -2.49
C ARG A 115 -17.02 -19.14 -1.86
N SER A 116 -16.03 -18.83 -2.68
CA SER A 116 -14.92 -17.97 -2.26
C SER A 116 -15.42 -16.53 -2.05
N VAL A 117 -14.61 -15.72 -1.39
CA VAL A 117 -14.74 -14.26 -1.54
C VAL A 117 -14.60 -13.87 -3.01
N THR A 118 -15.25 -12.77 -3.41
CA THR A 118 -15.09 -12.19 -4.74
C THR A 118 -13.75 -11.46 -4.82
N GLY A 119 -12.90 -11.91 -5.75
CA GLY A 119 -11.67 -11.24 -6.13
C GLY A 119 -11.90 -10.23 -7.27
N HIS A 120 -11.00 -9.28 -7.40
CA HIS A 120 -10.93 -8.29 -8.47
C HIS A 120 -9.58 -8.40 -9.16
N THR A 121 -9.57 -8.17 -10.46
CA THR A 121 -8.36 -8.21 -11.27
C THR A 121 -8.45 -7.19 -12.40
N LYS A 122 -7.33 -6.95 -13.08
CA LYS A 122 -7.26 -6.08 -14.26
C LYS A 122 -6.33 -6.69 -15.29
N THR A 123 -6.76 -6.76 -16.56
CA THR A 123 -5.91 -7.14 -17.69
C THR A 123 -4.95 -6.02 -18.08
N ALA A 124 -3.80 -6.36 -18.63
CA ALA A 124 -2.84 -5.37 -19.13
C ALA A 124 -3.41 -4.62 -20.35
N PRO A 125 -2.90 -3.42 -20.69
CA PRO A 125 -3.25 -2.77 -21.94
C PRO A 125 -2.49 -3.38 -23.13
N ALA A 126 -3.13 -3.42 -24.30
CA ALA A 126 -2.52 -3.86 -25.56
C ALA A 126 -1.99 -2.71 -26.44
N GLY A 127 -2.46 -1.48 -26.21
CA GLY A 127 -2.26 -0.33 -27.10
C GLY A 127 -1.88 0.95 -26.36
N PRO A 128 -2.27 2.14 -26.87
CA PRO A 128 -1.92 3.42 -26.26
C PRO A 128 -2.24 3.48 -24.77
N THR A 129 -1.21 3.69 -23.96
CA THR A 129 -1.30 3.70 -22.50
C THR A 129 -0.78 5.02 -21.97
N GLN A 130 -1.67 5.82 -21.38
CA GLN A 130 -1.34 7.15 -20.88
C GLN A 130 -0.55 7.10 -19.58
N GLU A 131 -0.97 6.21 -18.68
CA GLU A 131 -0.38 6.09 -17.36
C GLU A 131 -0.58 4.70 -16.75
N LEU A 132 0.21 4.44 -15.71
CA LEU A 132 0.20 3.24 -14.91
C LEU A 132 0.46 3.58 -13.43
N LEU A 133 -0.30 3.00 -12.51
CA LEU A 133 -0.09 3.14 -11.07
C LEU A 133 0.07 1.75 -10.44
N PHE A 134 1.26 1.44 -9.91
CA PHE A 134 1.54 0.14 -9.29
C PHE A 134 2.40 0.27 -8.02
N GLY A 135 2.33 -0.73 -7.15
CA GLY A 135 3.12 -0.78 -5.93
C GLY A 135 4.22 -1.84 -6.02
N SER A 136 5.37 -1.62 -5.39
CA SER A 136 6.41 -2.62 -5.21
C SER A 136 6.68 -2.91 -3.73
N VAL A 137 6.88 -4.19 -3.43
CA VAL A 137 7.06 -4.75 -2.08
C VAL A 137 7.99 -5.96 -2.13
N CYS A 138 8.67 -6.24 -1.02
CA CYS A 138 9.46 -7.46 -0.82
C CYS A 138 9.62 -7.75 0.69
N CYS A 139 10.29 -8.84 1.04
CA CYS A 139 10.80 -9.11 2.40
C CYS A 139 9.72 -9.10 3.49
N SER A 140 8.69 -9.90 3.30
CA SER A 140 7.47 -9.89 4.12
C SER A 140 7.53 -10.84 5.31
N ASN A 141 8.60 -10.78 6.09
CA ASN A 141 8.81 -11.69 7.21
C ASN A 141 7.70 -11.57 8.28
N TRP A 142 6.91 -12.63 8.42
CA TRP A 142 5.81 -12.74 9.36
C TRP A 142 6.21 -12.43 10.80
N ALA A 143 7.36 -12.90 11.26
CA ALA A 143 7.74 -12.82 12.66
C ALA A 143 8.11 -11.41 13.12
N PHE A 144 8.41 -10.48 12.20
CA PHE A 144 8.69 -9.08 12.49
C PHE A 144 7.46 -8.25 12.87
N GLY A 145 6.25 -8.63 12.45
CA GLY A 145 5.06 -7.85 12.77
C GLY A 145 3.84 -8.10 11.89
N ARG A 146 2.85 -7.22 12.04
CA ARG A 146 1.62 -7.18 11.23
C ARG A 146 1.93 -6.65 9.84
N PHE A 147 1.17 -7.10 8.84
CA PHE A 147 1.30 -6.67 7.46
C PHE A 147 0.55 -5.36 7.15
N HIS A 148 0.80 -4.33 7.94
CA HIS A 148 0.22 -2.99 7.74
C HIS A 148 0.59 -2.37 6.38
N VAL A 149 1.76 -2.73 5.85
CA VAL A 149 2.23 -2.33 4.51
C VAL A 149 1.26 -2.82 3.44
N TYR A 150 0.83 -4.09 3.51
CA TYR A 150 -0.16 -4.63 2.57
C TYR A 150 -1.55 -4.01 2.79
N ASP A 151 -1.95 -3.71 4.03
CA ASP A 151 -3.22 -3.01 4.31
C ASP A 151 -3.23 -1.61 3.68
N LEU A 152 -2.15 -0.84 3.82
CA LEU A 152 -2.01 0.46 3.17
C LEU A 152 -2.04 0.35 1.65
N LEU A 153 -1.25 -0.55 1.06
CA LEU A 153 -1.20 -0.69 -0.39
C LEU A 153 -2.54 -1.16 -0.95
N ALA A 154 -3.25 -2.03 -0.22
CA ALA A 154 -4.60 -2.45 -0.58
C ALA A 154 -5.61 -1.30 -0.56
N ARG A 155 -5.36 -0.19 0.15
CA ARG A 155 -6.24 1.00 0.19
C ARG A 155 -6.00 1.98 -0.95
N VAL A 156 -4.99 1.76 -1.79
CA VAL A 156 -4.76 2.60 -2.98
C VAL A 156 -5.84 2.30 -4.03
N ASP A 157 -6.70 3.28 -4.28
CA ASP A 157 -7.93 3.10 -5.08
C ASP A 157 -7.69 2.61 -6.51
N ARG A 158 -6.65 3.15 -7.16
CA ARG A 158 -6.43 2.98 -8.59
C ARG A 158 -5.17 2.17 -8.90
N LEU A 159 -4.90 1.15 -8.09
CA LEU A 159 -3.75 0.28 -8.31
C LEU A 159 -4.03 -0.67 -9.49
N ASP A 160 -3.08 -0.73 -10.43
CA ASP A 160 -3.16 -1.58 -11.64
C ASP A 160 -2.63 -2.99 -11.37
N PHE A 161 -1.53 -3.10 -10.62
CA PHE A 161 -0.96 -4.36 -10.13
C PHE A 161 0.00 -4.10 -8.95
N VAL A 162 0.48 -5.18 -8.34
CA VAL A 162 1.57 -5.15 -7.34
C VAL A 162 2.75 -5.99 -7.83
N LEU A 163 3.95 -5.45 -7.71
CA LEU A 163 5.20 -6.19 -7.90
C LEU A 163 5.69 -6.73 -6.54
N HIS A 164 5.88 -8.04 -6.46
CA HIS A 164 6.54 -8.67 -5.31
C HIS A 164 7.94 -9.12 -5.71
N CYS A 165 8.97 -8.45 -5.19
CA CYS A 165 10.37 -8.66 -5.59
C CYS A 165 11.05 -9.78 -4.79
N GLY A 166 10.30 -10.82 -4.41
CA GLY A 166 10.80 -11.95 -3.61
C GLY A 166 10.71 -11.77 -2.08
N ASP A 167 11.09 -12.82 -1.36
CA ASP A 167 10.90 -12.99 0.09
C ASP A 167 9.43 -12.84 0.53
N TYR A 168 8.54 -13.47 -0.21
CA TYR A 168 7.12 -13.62 0.13
C TYR A 168 6.96 -14.40 1.43
N ILE A 169 7.79 -15.44 1.62
CA ILE A 169 7.93 -16.16 2.89
C ILE A 169 9.35 -16.07 3.40
N TYR A 170 9.54 -16.46 4.66
CA TYR A 170 10.84 -16.81 5.23
C TYR A 170 10.74 -18.26 5.69
N GLU A 171 11.80 -19.04 5.56
CA GLU A 171 11.91 -20.47 5.89
C GLU A 171 12.32 -20.71 7.35
N TYR A 172 12.93 -19.72 7.99
CA TYR A 172 13.51 -19.81 9.33
C TYR A 172 12.63 -20.43 10.42
N SER A 173 13.30 -21.00 11.43
CA SER A 173 12.66 -21.42 12.67
C SER A 173 12.19 -20.23 13.52
N LYS A 174 11.21 -20.47 14.40
CA LYS A 174 10.67 -19.44 15.29
C LYS A 174 11.77 -18.90 16.22
N GLY A 175 11.97 -17.59 16.16
CA GLY A 175 12.88 -16.87 17.05
C GLY A 175 14.33 -16.86 16.59
N TYR A 176 14.61 -17.37 15.38
CA TYR A 176 15.86 -17.19 14.66
C TYR A 176 15.92 -15.79 14.06
N TYR A 177 15.08 -15.51 13.06
CA TYR A 177 15.01 -14.20 12.40
C TYR A 177 13.55 -13.69 12.31
N PRO A 178 13.19 -12.64 13.07
CA PRO A 178 14.01 -11.92 14.04
C PRO A 178 14.32 -12.76 15.28
N SER A 179 15.36 -12.36 16.01
CA SER A 179 15.68 -12.92 17.32
C SER A 179 14.50 -12.78 18.29
N ARG A 180 14.48 -13.58 19.37
CA ARG A 180 13.39 -13.56 20.38
C ARG A 180 13.09 -12.16 20.94
N LEU A 181 14.07 -11.28 21.03
CA LEU A 181 13.92 -9.91 21.52
C LEU A 181 13.20 -8.99 20.52
N LEU A 182 13.34 -9.28 19.23
CA LEU A 182 12.81 -8.45 18.14
C LEU A 182 11.53 -9.02 17.53
N GLN A 183 11.18 -10.28 17.85
CA GLN A 183 9.95 -10.93 17.44
C GLN A 183 8.70 -10.22 17.97
N ALA A 184 7.90 -9.66 17.06
CA ALA A 184 6.68 -8.94 17.42
C ALA A 184 5.39 -9.71 17.10
N ARG A 185 5.46 -10.74 16.27
CA ARG A 185 4.32 -11.58 15.91
C ARG A 185 4.54 -13.04 16.29
N HIS A 186 3.51 -13.63 16.88
CA HIS A 186 3.47 -15.05 17.21
C HIS A 186 2.64 -15.83 16.20
N GLY A 187 2.64 -17.16 16.32
CA GLY A 187 1.81 -18.02 15.47
C GLY A 187 2.49 -18.52 14.19
N LEU A 188 3.78 -18.25 13.97
CA LEU A 188 4.54 -18.82 12.84
C LEU A 188 4.42 -20.35 12.81
N ARG A 189 4.19 -20.91 11.63
CA ARG A 189 4.11 -22.36 11.37
C ARG A 189 4.85 -22.71 10.07
N PRO A 190 5.59 -23.84 10.01
CA PRO A 190 6.01 -24.65 11.16
C PRO A 190 6.85 -23.83 12.15
N LYS A 191 7.04 -24.36 13.38
CA LYS A 191 7.85 -23.69 14.40
C LYS A 191 9.35 -23.89 14.13
N HIS A 192 9.72 -24.96 13.43
CA HIS A 192 11.07 -25.24 12.95
C HIS A 192 11.30 -24.65 11.56
N GLU A 193 12.54 -24.73 11.10
CA GLU A 193 12.95 -24.27 9.78
C GLU A 193 12.39 -25.19 8.69
N CYS A 194 11.96 -24.62 7.56
CA CYS A 194 11.38 -25.40 6.48
C CYS A 194 12.45 -26.23 5.76
N GLN A 195 12.25 -27.55 5.69
CA GLN A 195 13.12 -28.46 4.93
C GLN A 195 12.34 -29.37 3.99
N THR A 196 11.10 -29.71 4.34
CA THR A 196 10.24 -30.61 3.57
C THR A 196 9.12 -29.87 2.85
N LEU A 197 8.51 -30.49 1.84
CA LEU A 197 7.37 -29.91 1.11
C LEU A 197 6.20 -29.56 2.05
N ALA A 198 5.96 -30.39 3.06
CA ALA A 198 4.93 -30.13 4.06
C ALA A 198 5.23 -28.86 4.89
N ASP A 199 6.51 -28.62 5.22
CA ASP A 199 6.93 -27.43 5.93
C ASP A 199 6.66 -26.16 5.12
N TYR A 200 7.08 -26.14 3.85
CA TYR A 200 6.87 -24.98 2.97
C TYR A 200 5.38 -24.72 2.73
N ARG A 201 4.57 -25.75 2.45
CA ARG A 201 3.10 -25.58 2.32
C ARG A 201 2.46 -25.01 3.58
N GLN A 202 2.89 -25.49 4.75
CA GLN A 202 2.41 -24.96 6.03
C GLN A 202 2.88 -23.51 6.26
N ARG A 203 4.09 -23.15 5.80
CA ARG A 203 4.61 -21.77 5.85
C ARG A 203 3.80 -20.82 4.98
N TYR A 204 3.54 -21.18 3.72
CA TYR A 204 2.66 -20.40 2.86
C TYR A 204 1.25 -20.28 3.43
N ALA A 205 0.66 -21.39 3.90
CA ALA A 205 -0.63 -21.38 4.56
C ALA A 205 -0.67 -20.40 5.73
N CYS A 206 0.36 -20.43 6.60
CA CYS A 206 0.52 -19.49 7.71
C CYS A 206 0.48 -18.04 7.22
N TYR A 207 1.32 -17.68 6.25
CA TYR A 207 1.40 -16.31 5.73
C TYR A 207 0.08 -15.87 5.08
N ARG A 208 -0.54 -16.76 4.31
CA ARG A 208 -1.84 -16.55 3.64
C ARG A 208 -3.04 -16.52 4.58
N THR A 209 -2.86 -16.69 5.89
CA THR A 209 -3.93 -16.40 6.88
C THR A 209 -3.99 -14.93 7.27
N ASP A 210 -3.01 -14.11 6.87
CA ASP A 210 -3.03 -12.68 7.19
C ASP A 210 -4.14 -11.94 6.41
N PRO A 211 -5.07 -11.23 7.09
CA PRO A 211 -6.16 -10.54 6.42
C PRO A 211 -5.71 -9.43 5.45
N ALA A 212 -4.62 -8.71 5.76
CA ALA A 212 -4.14 -7.64 4.91
C ALA A 212 -3.52 -8.20 3.62
N LEU A 213 -2.79 -9.32 3.72
CA LEU A 213 -2.30 -10.03 2.54
C LEU A 213 -3.46 -10.59 1.70
N GLN A 214 -4.46 -11.23 2.33
CA GLN A 214 -5.64 -11.72 1.60
C GLN A 214 -6.39 -10.58 0.91
N GLU A 215 -6.55 -9.43 1.56
CA GLU A 215 -7.24 -8.28 0.96
C GLU A 215 -6.48 -7.71 -0.23
N LEU A 216 -5.14 -7.55 -0.13
CA LEU A 216 -4.35 -7.08 -1.26
C LEU A 216 -4.50 -8.00 -2.48
N HIS A 217 -4.37 -9.32 -2.26
CA HIS A 217 -4.56 -10.33 -3.31
C HIS A 217 -5.98 -10.39 -3.87
N ARG A 218 -6.97 -10.09 -3.03
CA ARG A 218 -8.36 -10.01 -3.46
C ARG A 218 -8.61 -8.79 -4.36
N ARG A 219 -7.86 -7.69 -4.22
CA ARG A 219 -8.15 -6.43 -4.94
C ARG A 219 -7.45 -6.28 -6.28
N VAL A 220 -6.22 -6.77 -6.42
CA VAL A 220 -5.36 -6.48 -7.58
C VAL A 220 -4.50 -7.67 -7.99
N PRO A 221 -4.15 -7.77 -9.29
CA PRO A 221 -3.22 -8.78 -9.73
C PRO A 221 -1.81 -8.53 -9.17
N MET A 222 -1.12 -9.61 -8.82
CA MET A 222 0.28 -9.58 -8.39
C MET A 222 1.19 -10.17 -9.46
N ILE A 223 2.34 -9.54 -9.66
CA ILE A 223 3.43 -10.06 -10.48
C ILE A 223 4.57 -10.34 -9.52
N ALA A 224 4.97 -11.59 -9.41
CA ALA A 224 5.95 -12.04 -8.42
C ALA A 224 7.18 -12.65 -9.09
N VAL A 225 8.29 -12.57 -8.36
CA VAL A 225 9.53 -13.31 -8.59
C VAL A 225 9.95 -13.92 -7.25
N ASN A 226 10.56 -15.11 -7.26
CA ASN A 226 11.18 -15.64 -6.05
C ASN A 226 12.51 -14.95 -5.78
N ASP A 227 12.88 -14.89 -4.51
CA ASP A 227 14.23 -14.64 -4.01
C ASP A 227 14.71 -15.93 -3.31
N ASP A 228 15.64 -15.82 -2.37
CA ASP A 228 16.28 -16.94 -1.69
C ASP A 228 15.37 -17.55 -0.63
N HIS A 229 14.67 -16.75 0.18
CA HIS A 229 13.86 -17.23 1.30
C HIS A 229 12.59 -18.03 0.93
N GLU A 230 12.19 -18.03 -0.34
CA GLU A 230 11.26 -19.02 -0.89
C GLU A 230 11.79 -20.46 -0.76
N ILE A 231 13.12 -20.61 -0.67
CA ILE A 231 13.85 -21.86 -0.53
C ILE A 231 14.67 -21.81 0.77
N ALA A 232 15.78 -21.09 0.79
CA ALA A 232 16.64 -20.92 1.96
C ALA A 232 17.53 -19.69 1.78
N ASP A 233 17.88 -19.02 2.88
CA ASP A 233 18.80 -17.89 2.93
C ASP A 233 20.06 -18.10 2.06
N GLU A 234 20.39 -17.12 1.23
CA GLU A 234 21.56 -17.13 0.36
C GLU A 234 21.65 -18.36 -0.58
N ALA A 235 20.49 -18.93 -0.96
CA ALA A 235 20.42 -20.06 -1.88
C ALA A 235 21.07 -19.76 -3.24
N ASN A 236 21.92 -20.69 -3.68
CA ASN A 236 22.61 -20.65 -4.96
C ASN A 236 22.62 -22.03 -5.65
N THR A 237 23.28 -22.13 -6.80
CA THR A 237 23.37 -23.38 -7.56
C THR A 237 23.99 -24.55 -6.77
N LYS A 238 24.84 -24.28 -5.78
CA LYS A 238 25.58 -25.30 -4.99
C LYS A 238 24.98 -25.60 -3.61
N GLY A 239 24.29 -24.65 -2.98
CA GLY A 239 23.75 -24.82 -1.63
C GLY A 239 23.14 -23.53 -1.08
N SER A 240 23.07 -23.43 0.25
CA SER A 240 22.62 -22.28 1.03
C SER A 240 23.40 -22.25 2.35
N VAL A 241 23.56 -21.08 2.98
CA VAL A 241 24.29 -20.93 4.24
C VAL A 241 23.65 -21.64 5.43
N ASN A 242 22.35 -21.89 5.38
CA ASN A 242 21.59 -22.58 6.44
C ASN A 242 21.23 -24.02 6.04
N HIS A 243 22.13 -24.69 5.30
CA HIS A 243 21.97 -26.09 4.92
C HIS A 243 23.28 -26.88 5.04
N ASP A 244 23.46 -27.56 6.17
CA ASP A 244 24.62 -28.43 6.45
C ASP A 244 24.53 -29.83 5.82
N GLY A 245 23.51 -30.09 4.99
CA GLY A 245 23.22 -31.39 4.41
C GLY A 245 24.05 -31.73 3.17
N THR A 246 23.94 -32.99 2.74
CA THR A 246 24.50 -33.47 1.48
C THR A 246 23.89 -32.77 0.28
N ARG A 247 24.59 -32.78 -0.86
CA ARG A 247 24.06 -32.26 -2.13
C ARG A 247 22.68 -32.84 -2.49
N LYS A 248 22.43 -34.10 -2.17
CA LYS A 248 21.15 -34.77 -2.42
C LYS A 248 20.02 -34.17 -1.57
N GLU A 249 20.30 -33.89 -0.31
CA GLU A 249 19.35 -33.27 0.64
C GLU A 249 19.06 -31.81 0.23
N TRP A 250 20.07 -31.07 -0.22
CA TRP A 250 19.88 -29.73 -0.77
C TRP A 250 18.93 -29.73 -1.97
N GLU A 251 19.16 -30.60 -2.94
CA GLU A 251 18.31 -30.72 -4.12
C GLU A 251 16.88 -31.14 -3.75
N GLN A 252 16.69 -31.91 -2.68
CA GLN A 252 15.37 -32.25 -2.16
C GLN A 252 14.67 -31.04 -1.51
N ARG A 253 15.40 -30.26 -0.69
CA ARG A 253 14.89 -29.01 -0.09
C ARG A 253 14.53 -27.99 -1.15
N LYS A 254 15.39 -27.80 -2.16
CA LYS A 254 15.14 -26.91 -3.31
C LYS A 254 13.87 -27.31 -4.05
N ARG A 255 13.71 -28.59 -4.42
CA ARG A 255 12.48 -29.08 -5.07
C ARG A 255 11.24 -28.86 -4.20
N ALA A 256 11.34 -29.06 -2.88
CA ALA A 256 10.24 -28.83 -1.96
C ALA A 256 9.82 -27.35 -1.91
N GLY A 257 10.78 -26.42 -1.82
CA GLY A 257 10.52 -24.98 -1.86
C GLY A 257 9.92 -24.52 -3.19
N VAL A 258 10.53 -24.91 -4.31
CA VAL A 258 10.05 -24.59 -5.67
C VAL A 258 8.65 -25.13 -5.92
N GLN A 259 8.37 -26.38 -5.53
CA GLN A 259 7.03 -26.95 -5.68
C GLN A 259 5.99 -26.15 -4.86
N ALA A 260 6.28 -25.85 -3.60
CA ALA A 260 5.37 -25.05 -2.78
C ALA A 260 5.18 -23.63 -3.34
N TYR A 261 6.24 -22.98 -3.83
CA TYR A 261 6.15 -21.68 -4.50
C TYR A 261 5.21 -21.76 -5.71
N SER A 262 5.36 -22.80 -6.56
CA SER A 262 4.49 -22.99 -7.73
C SER A 262 3.01 -23.19 -7.41
N GLU A 263 2.73 -23.74 -6.23
CA GLU A 263 1.38 -24.00 -5.76
C GLU A 263 0.72 -22.75 -5.18
N TRP A 264 1.48 -21.87 -4.51
CA TRP A 264 0.95 -20.77 -3.69
C TRP A 264 1.16 -19.37 -4.29
N VAL A 265 2.17 -19.19 -5.14
CA VAL A 265 2.49 -17.95 -5.85
C VAL A 265 2.73 -18.30 -7.33
N PRO A 266 1.66 -18.66 -8.07
CA PRO A 266 1.80 -19.15 -9.43
C PRO A 266 2.30 -18.06 -10.36
N VAL A 267 3.26 -18.43 -11.19
CA VAL A 267 3.83 -17.61 -12.24
C VAL A 267 3.43 -18.19 -13.59
N ARG A 268 3.22 -17.34 -14.60
CA ARG A 268 2.87 -17.80 -15.95
C ARG A 268 4.05 -18.53 -16.57
N GLY A 269 3.79 -19.66 -17.22
CA GLY A 269 4.82 -20.51 -17.83
C GLY A 269 5.43 -21.55 -16.88
N MET A 270 5.23 -21.43 -15.57
CA MET A 270 5.79 -22.35 -14.58
C MET A 270 4.98 -23.65 -14.46
N THR A 271 5.64 -24.80 -14.60
CA THR A 271 5.04 -26.11 -14.24
C THR A 271 4.67 -26.16 -12.76
N ARG A 272 3.51 -26.74 -12.44
CA ARG A 272 2.94 -26.75 -11.07
C ARG A 272 2.85 -28.14 -10.47
N GLY A 273 3.14 -28.22 -9.17
CA GLY A 273 3.04 -29.45 -8.40
C GLY A 273 4.30 -30.32 -8.52
N PRO A 274 4.20 -31.65 -8.43
CA PRO A 274 5.36 -32.53 -8.49
C PRO A 274 6.16 -32.32 -9.79
N GLY A 275 7.46 -32.05 -9.66
CA GLY A 275 8.32 -31.73 -10.80
C GLY A 275 8.31 -30.26 -11.24
N ALA A 276 7.74 -29.36 -10.45
CA ALA A 276 7.85 -27.92 -10.70
C ALA A 276 9.32 -27.47 -10.76
N GLU A 277 9.59 -26.59 -11.72
CA GLU A 277 10.85 -25.89 -11.91
C GLU A 277 10.57 -24.38 -11.93
N LEU A 278 11.60 -23.53 -11.85
CA LEU A 278 11.45 -22.07 -11.89
C LEU A 278 11.35 -21.52 -13.33
N GLU A 279 11.01 -22.36 -14.30
CA GLU A 279 10.73 -21.91 -15.66
C GLU A 279 9.60 -20.85 -15.66
N GLY A 280 9.71 -19.85 -16.53
CA GLY A 280 8.77 -18.74 -16.58
C GLY A 280 8.89 -17.72 -15.43
N VAL A 281 9.70 -17.95 -14.39
CA VAL A 281 10.04 -16.88 -13.44
C VAL A 281 10.80 -15.77 -14.16
N HIS A 282 11.80 -16.13 -14.95
CA HIS A 282 12.39 -15.23 -15.94
C HIS A 282 11.43 -15.07 -17.13
N ARG A 283 10.92 -13.84 -17.32
CA ARG A 283 9.91 -13.52 -18.34
C ARG A 283 9.83 -12.02 -18.60
N THR A 284 9.23 -11.64 -19.72
CA THR A 284 8.95 -10.25 -20.07
C THR A 284 7.45 -10.00 -20.21
N LEU A 285 6.98 -8.92 -19.59
CA LEU A 285 5.60 -8.45 -19.64
C LEU A 285 5.54 -7.04 -20.25
N GLN A 286 4.45 -6.72 -20.94
CA GLN A 286 4.27 -5.43 -21.62
C GLN A 286 2.99 -4.74 -21.18
N TRP A 287 3.08 -3.42 -20.97
CA TRP A 287 1.95 -2.53 -20.75
C TRP A 287 1.80 -1.60 -21.95
N GLY A 288 1.09 -2.10 -22.97
CA GLY A 288 0.79 -1.35 -24.18
C GLY A 288 2.06 -0.82 -24.86
N ASP A 289 2.04 0.47 -25.17
CA ASP A 289 3.18 1.23 -25.71
C ASP A 289 3.97 2.00 -24.63
N LEU A 290 3.66 1.82 -23.34
CA LEU A 290 4.26 2.60 -22.24
C LEU A 290 5.51 1.93 -21.65
N MET A 291 5.42 0.63 -21.33
CA MET A 291 6.45 -0.02 -20.51
C MET A 291 6.68 -1.48 -20.93
N THR A 292 7.95 -1.87 -20.94
CA THR A 292 8.40 -3.27 -20.95
C THR A 292 9.00 -3.60 -19.58
N LEU A 293 8.44 -4.60 -18.90
CA LEU A 293 8.90 -5.10 -17.61
C LEU A 293 9.60 -6.45 -17.82
N LEU A 294 10.91 -6.48 -17.59
CA LEU A 294 11.75 -7.68 -17.66
C LEU A 294 11.96 -8.21 -16.24
N LEU A 295 11.66 -9.48 -16.01
CA LEU A 295 11.84 -10.15 -14.72
C LEU A 295 12.92 -11.22 -14.87
N VAL A 296 13.89 -11.27 -13.96
CA VAL A 296 14.98 -12.26 -13.95
C VAL A 296 14.91 -13.17 -12.73
N GLU A 297 15.41 -14.41 -12.86
CA GLU A 297 15.62 -15.32 -11.73
C GLU A 297 17.11 -15.36 -11.43
N ASN A 298 17.49 -14.87 -10.26
CA ASN A 298 18.88 -14.62 -9.95
C ASN A 298 19.42 -15.50 -8.81
N ARG A 299 18.68 -16.53 -8.33
CA ARG A 299 19.06 -17.36 -7.17
C ARG A 299 19.47 -18.78 -7.50
N VAL A 300 18.57 -19.67 -7.89
CA VAL A 300 18.95 -21.11 -7.91
C VAL A 300 19.21 -21.66 -9.30
N SER A 301 18.91 -20.89 -10.35
CA SER A 301 19.13 -21.32 -11.74
C SER A 301 20.59 -21.21 -12.17
N HIS A 302 21.23 -20.05 -11.93
CA HIS A 302 22.57 -19.75 -12.43
C HIS A 302 23.53 -19.10 -11.42
N HIS A 303 23.05 -18.73 -10.23
CA HIS A 303 23.86 -18.05 -9.22
C HIS A 303 25.05 -18.91 -8.82
N SER A 304 26.24 -18.44 -9.18
CA SER A 304 27.50 -19.06 -8.74
C SER A 304 27.64 -18.84 -7.23
N PRO A 305 28.29 -19.73 -6.47
CA PRO A 305 28.48 -19.55 -5.03
C PRO A 305 29.10 -18.21 -4.66
N HIS A 306 28.75 -17.71 -3.48
CA HIS A 306 29.29 -16.49 -2.90
C HIS A 306 30.79 -16.58 -2.68
N VAL A 307 31.44 -15.43 -2.66
CA VAL A 307 32.81 -15.37 -2.14
C VAL A 307 32.71 -15.44 -0.61
N GLU A 308 33.19 -16.54 -0.02
CA GLU A 308 33.19 -16.76 1.42
C GLU A 308 34.15 -15.79 2.10
N LEU A 309 33.60 -14.71 2.64
CA LEU A 309 34.37 -13.70 3.36
C LEU A 309 34.96 -14.26 4.65
N ASP A 310 34.27 -15.17 5.33
CA ASP A 310 34.68 -15.76 6.62
C ASP A 310 36.00 -16.55 6.58
N GLN A 311 36.41 -16.99 5.39
CA GLN A 311 37.69 -17.67 5.15
C GLN A 311 38.81 -16.74 4.70
N THR A 312 38.51 -15.47 4.41
CA THR A 312 39.51 -14.49 3.96
C THR A 312 40.34 -13.96 5.12
N GLU A 313 41.59 -13.58 4.84
CA GLU A 313 42.46 -12.93 5.83
C GLU A 313 41.91 -11.55 6.25
N LEU A 314 41.15 -10.88 5.38
CA LEU A 314 40.41 -9.65 5.70
C LEU A 314 39.44 -9.89 6.86
N TYR A 315 38.75 -11.02 6.86
CA TYR A 315 37.86 -11.42 7.94
C TYR A 315 38.62 -11.87 9.19
N ARG A 316 39.76 -12.57 9.07
CA ARG A 316 40.58 -12.95 10.24
C ARG A 316 41.16 -11.74 10.97
N GLN A 317 41.69 -10.78 10.23
CA GLN A 317 42.20 -9.52 10.78
C GLN A 317 41.08 -8.75 11.48
N THR A 318 39.89 -8.69 10.86
CA THR A 318 38.74 -8.01 11.46
C THR A 318 38.05 -8.81 12.56
N ALA A 319 38.32 -10.11 12.71
CA ALA A 319 37.89 -10.89 13.86
C ALA A 319 38.66 -10.54 15.15
N LEU A 320 39.86 -9.94 15.03
CA LEU A 320 40.61 -9.39 16.17
C LEU A 320 39.83 -8.23 16.80
N ARG A 321 39.72 -8.24 18.15
CA ARG A 321 38.93 -7.25 18.90
C ARG A 321 39.57 -5.86 18.93
N ASP A 322 40.88 -5.77 18.69
CA ASP A 322 41.68 -4.56 18.79
C ASP A 322 42.23 -4.16 17.40
N PRO A 323 41.73 -3.07 16.80
CA PRO A 323 42.19 -2.60 15.50
C PRO A 323 43.67 -2.21 15.44
N SER A 324 44.33 -1.96 16.59
CA SER A 324 45.77 -1.68 16.61
C SER A 324 46.64 -2.91 16.35
N GLN A 325 46.04 -4.11 16.38
CA GLN A 325 46.70 -5.39 16.12
C GLN A 325 46.53 -5.84 14.67
N TRP A 326 45.88 -5.03 13.84
CA TRP A 326 45.66 -5.33 12.43
C TRP A 326 46.96 -5.21 11.63
N ASP A 327 47.28 -6.25 10.86
CA ASP A 327 48.35 -6.20 9.88
C ASP A 327 47.83 -5.53 8.60
N GLU A 328 48.21 -4.26 8.39
CA GLU A 328 47.83 -3.49 7.21
C GLU A 328 48.26 -4.15 5.89
N GLY A 329 49.40 -4.84 5.87
CA GLY A 329 49.89 -5.57 4.71
C GLY A 329 49.01 -6.76 4.37
N ALA A 330 48.67 -7.57 5.38
CA ALA A 330 47.77 -8.72 5.23
C ALA A 330 46.35 -8.28 4.79
N ILE A 331 45.84 -7.17 5.31
CA ILE A 331 44.55 -6.59 4.90
C ILE A 331 44.59 -6.17 3.43
N LEU A 332 45.68 -5.54 2.98
CA LEU A 332 45.81 -5.08 1.60
C LEU A 332 45.91 -6.26 0.62
N GLU A 333 46.65 -7.31 0.98
CA GLU A 333 46.72 -8.55 0.19
C GLU A 333 45.36 -9.27 0.13
N ALA A 334 44.68 -9.39 1.27
CA ALA A 334 43.35 -9.99 1.35
C ALA A 334 42.30 -9.23 0.54
N LYS A 335 42.37 -7.88 0.55
CA LYS A 335 41.57 -7.03 -0.33
C LYS A 335 41.88 -7.32 -1.79
N ALA A 336 43.16 -7.38 -2.16
CA ALA A 336 43.56 -7.64 -3.54
C ALA A 336 43.06 -9.01 -4.02
N ASP A 337 43.10 -10.01 -3.14
CA ASP A 337 42.55 -11.34 -3.41
C ASP A 337 41.03 -11.33 -3.58
N LEU A 338 40.30 -10.73 -2.63
CA LEU A 338 38.85 -10.55 -2.70
C LEU A 338 38.44 -9.85 -4.01
N MET A 339 39.05 -8.70 -4.33
CA MET A 339 38.75 -7.96 -5.54
C MET A 339 39.06 -8.76 -6.81
N ARG A 340 40.07 -9.66 -6.79
CA ARG A 340 40.37 -10.56 -7.90
C ARG A 340 39.28 -11.62 -8.07
N GLN A 341 38.79 -12.20 -6.97
CA GLN A 341 37.69 -13.17 -6.99
C GLN A 341 36.38 -12.53 -7.49
N LEU A 342 36.05 -11.32 -7.03
CA LEU A 342 34.86 -10.59 -7.48
C LEU A 342 34.95 -10.14 -8.95
N ALA A 343 36.17 -10.00 -9.49
CA ALA A 343 36.40 -9.65 -10.89
C ALA A 343 36.42 -10.86 -11.84
N ASP A 344 36.27 -12.09 -11.33
CA ASP A 344 36.27 -13.30 -12.16
C ASP A 344 35.12 -13.25 -13.19
N PRO A 345 35.44 -13.23 -14.51
CA PRO A 345 34.45 -13.13 -15.56
C PRO A 345 33.63 -14.41 -15.75
N HIS A 346 33.85 -15.47 -14.97
CA HIS A 346 33.07 -16.71 -14.97
C HIS A 346 32.01 -16.75 -13.87
N ARG A 347 32.01 -15.82 -12.91
CA ARG A 347 30.91 -15.71 -11.94
C ARG A 347 29.64 -15.25 -12.66
N ARG A 348 28.52 -15.92 -12.38
CA ARG A 348 27.20 -15.66 -12.96
C ARG A 348 26.16 -15.50 -11.87
N LEU A 349 25.22 -14.57 -12.07
CA LEU A 349 24.05 -14.40 -11.22
C LEU A 349 22.79 -14.93 -11.95
N ILE A 350 22.51 -14.37 -13.12
CA ILE A 350 21.36 -14.75 -13.96
C ILE A 350 21.74 -15.65 -15.15
N GLY A 351 23.03 -15.80 -15.46
CA GLY A 351 23.50 -16.68 -16.53
C GLY A 351 23.42 -16.06 -17.93
N GLU A 352 24.08 -16.71 -18.90
CA GLU A 352 24.25 -16.15 -20.25
C GLU A 352 22.94 -16.13 -21.06
N GLU A 353 22.05 -17.09 -20.81
CA GLU A 353 20.74 -17.19 -21.45
C GLU A 353 19.85 -15.98 -21.08
N GLN A 354 19.63 -15.74 -19.78
CA GLN A 354 18.83 -14.59 -19.34
C GLN A 354 19.48 -13.26 -19.73
N VAL A 355 20.81 -13.15 -19.74
CA VAL A 355 21.51 -11.96 -20.25
C VAL A 355 21.20 -11.73 -21.73
N ALA A 356 21.19 -12.79 -22.55
CA ALA A 356 20.86 -12.69 -23.97
C ALA A 356 19.40 -12.27 -24.18
N ASP A 357 18.48 -12.82 -23.39
CA ASP A 357 17.05 -12.50 -23.45
C ASP A 357 16.78 -11.05 -23.03
N VAL A 358 17.35 -10.60 -21.91
CA VAL A 358 17.28 -9.19 -21.48
C VAL A 358 17.77 -8.26 -22.59
N ARG A 359 18.89 -8.59 -23.25
CA ARG A 359 19.40 -7.80 -24.36
C ARG A 359 18.44 -7.78 -25.54
N ALA A 360 17.87 -8.92 -25.92
CA ALA A 360 16.94 -9.03 -27.03
C ALA A 360 15.64 -8.25 -26.76
N ASP A 361 15.09 -8.38 -25.56
CA ASP A 361 13.84 -7.74 -25.15
C ASP A 361 13.98 -6.22 -25.00
N VAL A 362 15.11 -5.74 -24.47
CA VAL A 362 15.40 -4.29 -24.47
C VAL A 362 15.49 -3.76 -25.90
N ALA A 363 16.19 -4.46 -26.79
CA ALA A 363 16.29 -4.05 -28.20
C ALA A 363 14.93 -4.02 -28.89
N ALA A 364 14.09 -5.04 -28.67
CA ALA A 364 12.73 -5.10 -29.18
C ALA A 364 11.83 -3.98 -28.61
N SER A 365 11.96 -3.69 -27.31
CA SER A 365 11.23 -2.61 -26.65
C SER A 365 11.57 -1.23 -27.23
N VAL A 366 12.86 -0.97 -27.45
CA VAL A 366 13.35 0.28 -28.06
C VAL A 366 12.87 0.40 -29.50
N ALA A 367 12.97 -0.69 -30.29
CA ALA A 367 12.48 -0.70 -31.67
C ALA A 367 10.96 -0.44 -31.76
N ALA A 368 10.20 -0.85 -30.75
CA ALA A 368 8.77 -0.61 -30.63
C ALA A 368 8.41 0.79 -30.07
N GLY A 369 9.39 1.64 -29.76
CA GLY A 369 9.16 3.02 -29.31
C GLY A 369 8.66 3.17 -27.88
N ARG A 370 8.81 2.13 -27.03
CA ARG A 370 8.38 2.21 -25.63
C ARG A 370 9.35 3.07 -24.82
N PRO A 371 8.88 4.05 -24.03
CA PRO A 371 9.78 4.93 -23.27
C PRO A 371 10.43 4.25 -22.07
N TRP A 372 9.80 3.23 -21.48
CA TRP A 372 10.30 2.58 -20.25
C TRP A 372 10.67 1.12 -20.46
N GLN A 373 11.90 0.77 -20.08
CA GLN A 373 12.39 -0.61 -19.94
C GLN A 373 12.80 -0.81 -18.48
N VAL A 374 12.14 -1.73 -17.80
CA VAL A 374 12.27 -1.91 -16.35
C VAL A 374 12.74 -3.31 -16.06
N LEU A 375 13.93 -3.44 -15.49
CA LEU A 375 14.42 -4.72 -14.99
C LEU A 375 14.05 -4.87 -13.52
N LEU A 376 13.28 -5.90 -13.21
CA LEU A 376 13.03 -6.34 -11.84
C LEU A 376 14.07 -7.40 -11.48
N SER A 377 14.88 -7.08 -10.47
CA SER A 377 15.85 -7.98 -9.84
C SER A 377 15.57 -8.03 -8.34
N GLN A 378 15.82 -9.20 -7.74
CA GLN A 378 15.70 -9.49 -6.32
C GLN A 378 16.79 -8.75 -5.53
N THR A 379 18.02 -8.72 -6.07
CA THR A 379 19.17 -8.13 -5.40
C THR A 379 19.53 -6.77 -5.98
N VAL A 380 20.25 -5.98 -5.18
CA VAL A 380 20.70 -4.64 -5.56
C VAL A 380 21.61 -4.70 -6.77
N PHE A 381 21.27 -3.90 -7.79
CA PHE A 381 22.05 -3.80 -9.02
C PHE A 381 23.21 -2.80 -8.91
N SER A 382 22.97 -1.64 -8.30
CA SER A 382 23.98 -0.57 -8.15
C SER A 382 25.16 -1.00 -7.27
N THR A 383 26.34 -0.43 -7.51
CA THR A 383 27.48 -0.59 -6.59
C THR A 383 27.19 0.11 -5.27
N ILE A 384 27.19 -0.63 -4.17
CA ILE A 384 27.10 -0.11 -2.80
C ILE A 384 28.35 -0.52 -2.04
N LEU A 385 29.24 0.42 -1.81
CA LEU A 385 30.45 0.25 -1.02
C LEU A 385 30.12 0.21 0.47
N ALA A 386 30.82 -0.65 1.21
CA ALA A 386 30.76 -0.64 2.66
C ALA A 386 31.32 0.69 3.22
N PRO A 387 30.70 1.28 4.26
CA PRO A 387 31.11 2.57 4.76
C PRO A 387 32.40 2.48 5.58
N LYS A 388 33.29 3.45 5.39
CA LYS A 388 34.50 3.63 6.22
C LYS A 388 34.14 4.26 7.57
N LEU A 389 33.70 3.44 8.51
CA LEU A 389 33.20 3.91 9.81
C LEU A 389 34.26 4.63 10.66
N GLN A 390 35.55 4.33 10.49
CA GLN A 390 36.67 4.98 11.21
C GLN A 390 36.92 6.42 10.72
N GLU A 391 36.82 6.66 9.41
CA GLU A 391 37.10 7.96 8.78
C GLU A 391 35.89 8.92 8.85
N THR A 392 34.69 8.40 9.08
CA THR A 392 33.43 9.17 9.07
C THR A 392 33.02 9.74 10.43
N VAL A 393 33.66 9.33 11.53
CA VAL A 393 33.35 9.80 12.90
C VAL A 393 33.50 11.32 13.05
N HIS A 394 34.39 11.94 12.28
CA HIS A 394 34.78 13.35 12.43
C HIS A 394 34.11 14.31 11.44
N LEU A 395 33.40 13.81 10.42
CA LEU A 395 33.05 14.60 9.24
C LEU A 395 31.67 15.29 9.28
N GLN A 396 30.84 15.11 10.30
CA GLN A 396 29.40 15.47 10.24
C GLN A 396 28.81 15.76 11.64
N PRO A 397 27.61 16.39 11.77
CA PRO A 397 27.05 16.88 13.04
C PRO A 397 27.02 15.83 14.17
N ARG A 398 26.98 16.30 15.42
CA ARG A 398 27.02 15.50 16.68
C ARG A 398 26.24 14.16 16.66
N PRO A 399 25.06 14.02 16.00
CA PRO A 399 24.36 12.73 15.89
C PRO A 399 25.14 11.65 15.12
N LEU A 400 25.82 11.99 14.01
CA LEU A 400 26.50 10.99 13.17
C LEU A 400 27.78 10.46 13.84
N ALA A 401 28.56 11.35 14.46
CA ALA A 401 29.71 10.96 15.27
C ALA A 401 29.30 9.99 16.41
N TRP A 402 28.14 10.24 17.03
CA TRP A 402 27.59 9.35 18.06
C TRP A 402 27.18 7.98 17.49
N VAL A 403 26.55 7.93 16.32
CA VAL A 403 26.16 6.68 15.63
C VAL A 403 27.39 5.86 15.23
N CYS A 404 28.38 6.47 14.56
CA CYS A 404 29.63 5.77 14.21
C CYS A 404 30.37 5.29 15.48
N SER A 405 30.37 6.09 16.56
CA SER A 405 30.95 5.66 17.85
C SER A 405 30.20 4.49 18.48
N LYS A 406 28.87 4.39 18.29
CA LYS A 406 28.04 3.27 18.74
C LYS A 406 28.33 2.02 17.92
N ALA A 407 28.40 2.12 16.60
CA ALA A 407 28.76 1.02 15.71
C ALA A 407 30.14 0.44 16.06
N LEU A 408 31.14 1.32 16.29
CA LEU A 408 32.47 0.91 16.74
C LEU A 408 32.45 0.26 18.14
N LYS A 409 31.62 0.77 19.06
CA LYS A 409 31.40 0.16 20.39
C LYS A 409 30.76 -1.23 20.30
N TYR A 410 29.86 -1.47 19.34
CA TYR A 410 29.26 -2.79 19.14
C TYR A 410 30.22 -3.77 18.47
N ALA A 411 31.06 -3.32 17.53
CA ALA A 411 32.11 -4.15 16.94
C ALA A 411 33.13 -4.64 18.00
N THR A 412 33.34 -3.84 19.05
CA THR A 412 34.30 -4.10 20.14
C THR A 412 33.67 -4.66 21.42
N SER A 413 32.33 -4.75 21.54
CA SER A 413 31.62 -5.20 22.75
C SER A 413 30.58 -6.28 22.46
N THR A 414 30.75 -7.47 23.07
CA THR A 414 29.82 -8.60 22.97
C THR A 414 28.62 -8.51 23.93
N GLU A 415 28.73 -7.73 25.02
CA GLU A 415 27.68 -7.60 26.05
C GLU A 415 26.35 -7.04 25.52
N LYS A 416 26.40 -6.16 24.49
CA LYS A 416 25.20 -5.48 23.97
C LYS A 416 24.76 -5.92 22.57
N ALA A 417 25.69 -6.41 21.73
CA ALA A 417 25.38 -6.87 20.38
C ALA A 417 25.14 -8.39 20.28
N GLY A 418 25.51 -9.15 21.31
CA GLY A 418 25.76 -10.58 21.16
C GLY A 418 27.00 -10.84 20.29
N GLU A 419 27.47 -12.08 20.27
CA GLU A 419 28.70 -12.45 19.57
C GLU A 419 28.57 -12.33 18.04
N GLU A 420 27.41 -12.73 17.52
CA GLU A 420 27.06 -12.67 16.10
C GLU A 420 26.89 -11.23 15.61
N GLY A 421 26.22 -10.36 16.38
CA GLY A 421 26.09 -8.95 16.05
C GLY A 421 27.43 -8.21 16.07
N ALA A 422 28.31 -8.55 17.03
CA ALA A 422 29.67 -7.99 17.07
C ALA A 422 30.53 -8.50 15.90
N ARG A 423 30.39 -9.77 15.50
CA ARG A 423 31.04 -10.38 14.33
C ARG A 423 30.61 -9.69 13.04
N LEU A 424 29.32 -9.49 12.82
CA LEU A 424 28.78 -8.81 11.64
C LEU A 424 29.28 -7.36 11.55
N ALA A 425 29.29 -6.63 12.67
CA ALA A 425 29.81 -5.27 12.72
C ALA A 425 31.30 -5.19 12.36
N ARG A 426 32.12 -6.16 12.78
CA ARG A 426 33.53 -6.26 12.41
C ARG A 426 33.74 -6.61 10.92
N MET A 427 32.93 -7.51 10.37
CA MET A 427 32.95 -7.82 8.94
C MET A 427 32.68 -6.58 8.08
N TYR A 428 31.63 -5.80 8.40
CA TYR A 428 31.35 -4.56 7.67
C TYR A 428 32.44 -3.50 7.84
N LEU A 429 33.08 -3.43 9.01
CA LEU A 429 34.23 -2.56 9.22
C LEU A 429 35.41 -2.96 8.32
N GLY A 430 35.69 -4.26 8.21
CA GLY A 430 36.72 -4.81 7.33
C GLY A 430 36.48 -4.51 5.86
N LEU A 431 35.24 -4.74 5.39
CA LEU A 431 34.83 -4.38 4.03
C LEU A 431 34.99 -2.88 3.78
N GLY A 432 34.60 -2.04 4.75
CA GLY A 432 34.76 -0.58 4.68
C GLY A 432 36.23 -0.17 4.57
N THR A 433 37.11 -0.67 5.45
CA THR A 433 38.56 -0.44 5.39
C THR A 433 39.15 -0.88 4.05
N ALA A 434 38.70 -2.02 3.53
CA ALA A 434 39.10 -2.50 2.21
C ALA A 434 38.52 -1.66 1.05
N GLY A 435 37.48 -0.85 1.27
CA GLY A 435 36.72 -0.22 0.18
C GLY A 435 36.06 -1.25 -0.73
N ALA A 436 35.66 -2.38 -0.16
CA ALA A 436 35.00 -3.47 -0.84
C ALA A 436 33.47 -3.23 -0.90
N PRO A 437 32.77 -3.86 -1.85
CA PRO A 437 31.33 -3.83 -1.88
C PRO A 437 30.70 -4.38 -0.59
N MET A 438 29.54 -3.84 -0.23
CA MET A 438 28.85 -4.15 1.01
C MET A 438 28.17 -5.52 0.98
N ASN A 439 27.65 -5.92 -0.19
CA ASN A 439 26.94 -7.19 -0.34
C ASN A 439 27.48 -8.00 -1.55
N PRO A 440 28.42 -8.93 -1.34
CA PRO A 440 28.95 -9.78 -2.42
C PRO A 440 27.95 -10.85 -2.90
N ASP A 441 26.81 -11.03 -2.22
CA ASP A 441 25.67 -11.86 -2.67
C ASP A 441 24.79 -11.12 -3.71
N ALA A 442 24.88 -9.79 -3.82
CA ALA A 442 24.21 -9.02 -4.86
C ALA A 442 25.07 -8.88 -6.13
N TYR A 443 24.62 -8.10 -7.13
CA TYR A 443 25.38 -7.81 -8.36
C TYR A 443 26.79 -7.22 -8.12
N ASP A 444 27.05 -6.72 -6.92
CA ASP A 444 28.38 -6.31 -6.45
C ASP A 444 29.40 -7.47 -6.40
N GLY A 445 28.94 -8.70 -6.21
CA GLY A 445 29.76 -9.90 -6.39
C GLY A 445 30.01 -10.26 -7.85
N TYR A 446 29.12 -9.89 -8.75
CA TYR A 446 29.06 -10.41 -10.12
C TYR A 446 29.39 -9.31 -11.12
N ARG A 447 30.52 -8.62 -10.90
CA ARG A 447 30.86 -7.38 -11.58
C ARG A 447 30.83 -7.48 -13.10
N ALA A 448 31.41 -8.55 -13.67
CA ALA A 448 31.48 -8.74 -15.11
C ALA A 448 30.08 -8.86 -15.73
N GLU A 449 29.17 -9.63 -15.10
CA GLU A 449 27.79 -9.78 -15.57
C GLU A 449 26.99 -8.48 -15.35
N ARG A 450 27.17 -7.81 -14.20
CA ARG A 450 26.58 -6.48 -13.95
C ARG A 450 26.97 -5.47 -15.02
N GLU A 451 28.25 -5.40 -15.39
CA GLU A 451 28.73 -4.48 -16.42
C GLU A 451 28.16 -4.82 -17.81
N GLN A 452 27.86 -6.09 -18.09
CA GLN A 452 27.17 -6.48 -19.32
C GLN A 452 25.72 -6.00 -19.31
N VAL A 453 24.94 -6.38 -18.28
CA VAL A 453 23.53 -5.98 -18.13
C VAL A 453 23.39 -4.46 -18.05
N GLY A 454 24.32 -3.80 -17.37
CA GLY A 454 24.37 -2.36 -17.14
C GLY A 454 24.55 -1.51 -18.40
N ARG A 455 24.94 -2.13 -19.53
CA ARG A 455 24.99 -1.46 -20.83
C ARG A 455 23.60 -1.16 -21.38
N TRP A 456 22.60 -1.93 -20.99
CA TRP A 456 21.24 -1.87 -21.54
C TRP A 456 20.23 -1.38 -20.51
N VAL A 457 20.47 -1.65 -19.24
CA VAL A 457 19.59 -1.26 -18.13
C VAL A 457 20.37 -0.42 -17.14
N LYS A 458 19.83 0.74 -16.78
CA LYS A 458 20.37 1.58 -15.70
C LYS A 458 19.50 1.44 -14.46
N PRO A 459 20.09 1.31 -13.26
CA PRO A 459 19.31 1.23 -12.03
C PRO A 459 18.56 2.54 -11.81
N LEU A 460 17.24 2.46 -11.64
CA LEU A 460 16.38 3.60 -11.30
C LEU A 460 16.22 3.74 -9.78
N PHE A 461 16.14 2.62 -9.05
CA PHE A 461 15.94 2.61 -7.61
C PHE A 461 16.76 1.48 -6.96
N PRO A 462 17.58 1.76 -5.94
CA PRO A 462 18.06 0.72 -5.05
C PRO A 462 16.98 0.41 -3.99
N PHE A 463 16.60 -0.86 -3.85
CA PHE A 463 15.81 -1.34 -2.72
C PHE A 463 16.72 -2.23 -1.88
N PHE A 464 16.94 -1.88 -0.61
CA PHE A 464 17.77 -2.68 0.28
C PHE A 464 17.31 -2.58 1.72
N LEU A 465 17.41 -3.68 2.47
CA LEU A 465 17.09 -3.77 3.88
C LEU A 465 18.37 -4.03 4.67
N LEU A 466 18.80 -3.04 5.44
CA LEU A 466 19.77 -3.21 6.50
C LEU A 466 19.23 -2.57 7.79
N SER A 467 20.05 -2.53 8.81
CA SER A 467 19.69 -1.97 10.11
C SER A 467 19.82 -0.43 10.08
N PRO A 468 18.96 0.34 10.79
CA PRO A 468 18.90 1.82 10.75
C PRO A 468 20.17 2.61 11.10
N TRP A 469 21.26 1.96 11.50
CA TRP A 469 22.41 2.57 12.17
C TRP A 469 23.51 2.98 11.21
N VAL A 470 23.35 2.73 9.91
CA VAL A 470 24.38 2.98 8.89
C VAL A 470 23.87 3.81 7.72
N GLU A 471 22.63 4.29 7.73
CA GLU A 471 22.03 5.06 6.61
C GLU A 471 22.91 6.25 6.19
N ASP A 472 23.25 7.13 7.14
CA ASP A 472 24.10 8.30 6.87
C ASP A 472 25.52 7.91 6.45
N ALA A 473 26.09 6.86 7.04
CA ALA A 473 27.43 6.40 6.71
C ALA A 473 27.47 5.75 5.31
N LEU A 474 26.41 5.02 4.95
CA LEU A 474 26.21 4.42 3.63
C LEU A 474 26.03 5.50 2.57
N HIS A 475 25.22 6.53 2.84
CA HIS A 475 25.10 7.70 1.97
C HIS A 475 26.45 8.38 1.76
N ALA A 476 27.19 8.64 2.84
CA ALA A 476 28.50 9.27 2.77
C ALA A 476 29.52 8.45 1.96
N ALA A 477 29.45 7.12 2.04
CA ALA A 477 30.32 6.22 1.27
C ALA A 477 29.89 6.05 -0.19
N ASN A 478 28.64 6.39 -0.53
CA ASN A 478 28.03 6.13 -1.83
C ASN A 478 27.28 7.36 -2.40
N PRO A 479 27.88 8.57 -2.41
CA PRO A 479 27.17 9.80 -2.78
C PRO A 479 26.67 9.81 -4.23
N ASP A 480 27.32 9.04 -5.11
CA ASP A 480 26.99 8.96 -6.53
C ASP A 480 25.98 7.87 -6.88
N THR A 481 25.95 6.77 -6.10
CA THR A 481 25.16 5.56 -6.40
C THR A 481 23.96 5.38 -5.48
N LEU A 482 23.97 5.97 -4.28
CA LEU A 482 22.90 5.87 -3.29
C LEU A 482 22.33 7.26 -2.97
N ARG A 483 21.20 7.60 -3.60
CA ARG A 483 20.55 8.92 -3.41
C ARG A 483 19.58 8.99 -2.23
N TYR A 484 19.04 7.86 -1.82
CA TYR A 484 18.14 7.73 -0.67
C TYR A 484 18.29 6.36 -0.05
N CYS A 485 18.12 6.29 1.26
CA CYS A 485 18.18 5.07 2.03
C CYS A 485 17.36 5.30 3.29
N ASN A 486 16.44 4.39 3.59
CA ASN A 486 15.69 4.37 4.84
C ASN A 486 15.45 2.90 5.17
N LEU A 487 16.30 2.41 6.04
CA LEU A 487 16.47 1.05 6.49
C LEU A 487 15.74 0.82 7.82
N GLY A 488 15.49 1.89 8.56
CA GLY A 488 14.81 1.87 9.85
C GLY A 488 13.31 1.61 9.80
N ARG A 489 12.68 1.77 8.65
CA ARG A 489 11.22 1.74 8.52
C ARG A 489 10.77 0.65 7.55
N ARG A 490 9.51 0.25 7.68
CA ARG A 490 8.87 -0.76 6.81
C ARG A 490 7.88 -0.04 5.91
N GLY A 491 7.77 -0.47 4.66
CA GLY A 491 7.10 0.32 3.65
C GLY A 491 6.95 -0.38 2.31
N PHE A 492 6.45 0.39 1.34
CA PHE A 492 6.32 0.01 -0.06
C PHE A 492 6.68 1.22 -0.93
N VAL A 493 6.94 1.01 -2.22
CA VAL A 493 7.07 2.11 -3.17
C VAL A 493 5.87 2.14 -4.09
N LEU A 494 5.24 3.30 -4.23
CA LEU A 494 4.18 3.55 -5.17
C LEU A 494 4.76 4.20 -6.42
N HIS A 495 4.47 3.65 -7.60
CA HIS A 495 5.01 4.09 -8.87
C HIS A 495 3.88 4.64 -9.74
N HIS A 496 3.99 5.89 -10.16
CA HIS A 496 3.14 6.50 -11.18
C HIS A 496 3.97 6.76 -12.44
N VAL A 497 3.64 6.04 -13.50
CA VAL A 497 4.42 6.04 -14.75
C VAL A 497 3.56 6.57 -15.87
N THR A 498 4.08 7.52 -16.62
CA THR A 498 3.46 8.12 -17.81
C THR A 498 4.44 8.08 -18.97
N GLN A 499 4.00 8.44 -20.17
CA GLN A 499 4.88 8.49 -21.36
C GLN A 499 6.14 9.36 -21.17
N ARG A 500 6.10 10.36 -20.28
CA ARG A 500 7.19 11.34 -20.11
C ARG A 500 7.85 11.33 -18.74
N ARG A 501 7.18 10.79 -17.73
CA ARG A 501 7.61 10.88 -16.33
C ARG A 501 7.38 9.57 -15.60
N TRP A 502 8.37 9.17 -14.82
CA TRP A 502 8.27 8.15 -13.79
C TRP A 502 8.39 8.82 -12.43
N HIS A 503 7.31 8.80 -11.67
CA HIS A 503 7.25 9.26 -10.29
C HIS A 503 7.21 8.04 -9.36
N ALA A 504 8.03 8.02 -8.31
CA ALA A 504 8.03 6.95 -7.31
C ALA A 504 8.04 7.50 -5.90
N GLU A 505 7.09 7.09 -5.06
CA GLU A 505 6.92 7.51 -3.67
C GLU A 505 7.25 6.38 -2.70
N PHE A 506 8.11 6.63 -1.72
CA PHE A 506 8.50 5.69 -0.68
C PHE A 506 7.60 5.87 0.53
N HIS A 507 6.63 4.98 0.72
CA HIS A 507 5.68 5.05 1.82
C HIS A 507 6.10 4.14 2.97
N TYR A 508 5.99 4.64 4.19
CA TYR A 508 6.40 3.95 5.40
C TYR A 508 5.31 3.90 6.44
N VAL A 509 5.38 2.87 7.29
CA VAL A 509 4.69 2.82 8.58
C VAL A 509 5.67 3.06 9.71
N ASP A 510 5.22 3.76 10.75
CA ASP A 510 6.03 4.01 11.95
C ASP A 510 6.21 2.74 12.80
N SER A 511 5.24 1.82 12.76
CA SER A 511 5.27 0.55 13.49
C SER A 511 4.58 -0.57 12.71
N VAL A 512 5.17 -1.76 12.75
CA VAL A 512 4.51 -3.04 12.37
C VAL A 512 4.16 -3.88 13.62
N ARG A 513 4.54 -3.38 14.80
CA ARG A 513 4.38 -4.08 16.09
C ARG A 513 3.08 -3.74 16.79
N ASP A 514 2.58 -2.54 16.56
CA ASP A 514 1.36 -2.03 17.18
C ASP A 514 0.15 -2.33 16.31
N LYS A 515 -1.04 -2.29 16.90
CA LYS A 515 -2.29 -2.47 16.13
C LYS A 515 -2.60 -1.22 15.31
N HIS A 516 -2.36 -0.06 15.89
CA HIS A 516 -2.49 1.25 15.24
C HIS A 516 -1.10 1.70 14.79
N TYR A 517 -1.04 2.38 13.66
CA TYR A 517 0.21 2.85 13.07
C TYR A 517 -0.06 4.18 12.37
N LYS A 518 0.99 4.96 12.17
CA LYS A 518 1.00 6.14 11.32
C LYS A 518 1.69 5.79 10.01
N HIS A 519 1.21 6.42 8.95
CA HIS A 519 1.74 6.30 7.60
C HIS A 519 2.28 7.65 7.14
N TYR A 520 3.38 7.62 6.40
CA TYR A 520 3.94 8.81 5.77
C TYR A 520 4.70 8.42 4.50
N CYS A 521 4.73 9.30 3.50
CA CYS A 521 5.74 9.25 2.45
C CYS A 521 7.06 9.77 3.03
N GLY A 522 8.19 9.11 2.79
CA GLY A 522 9.51 9.49 3.30
C GLY A 522 10.46 10.03 2.23
N ALA A 523 10.24 9.67 0.97
CA ALA A 523 10.97 10.15 -0.19
C ALA A 523 10.16 9.99 -1.46
N ALA A 524 10.51 10.74 -2.50
CA ALA A 524 9.88 10.66 -3.79
C ALA A 524 10.91 11.02 -4.86
N PHE A 525 10.74 10.41 -6.01
CA PHE A 525 11.72 10.40 -7.06
C PHE A 525 11.04 10.67 -8.38
N ASP A 526 11.67 11.54 -9.17
CA ASP A 526 11.16 11.93 -10.46
C ASP A 526 12.20 11.72 -11.53
N VAL A 527 11.80 10.99 -12.56
CA VAL A 527 12.62 10.71 -13.72
C VAL A 527 11.84 11.13 -14.96
N GLU A 528 12.35 12.11 -15.70
CA GLU A 528 11.83 12.38 -17.04
C GLU A 528 12.46 11.42 -18.04
N ALA A 529 11.67 10.99 -19.02
CA ALA A 529 12.14 10.11 -20.10
C ALA A 529 13.37 10.75 -20.79
N GLY A 530 14.48 10.01 -20.83
CA GLY A 530 15.74 10.47 -21.42
C GLY A 530 16.65 11.32 -20.51
N SER A 531 16.24 11.61 -19.27
CA SER A 531 17.02 12.38 -18.29
C SER A 531 17.66 11.51 -17.20
N ARG A 532 18.58 12.07 -16.40
CA ARG A 532 19.01 11.47 -15.12
C ARG A 532 17.99 11.87 -14.05
N GLY A 533 17.52 10.91 -13.27
CA GLY A 533 16.50 11.13 -12.23
C GLY A 533 16.90 12.15 -11.16
N HIS A 534 15.91 12.91 -10.68
CA HIS A 534 16.01 13.83 -9.56
C HIS A 534 15.36 13.21 -8.31
N VAL A 535 16.01 13.43 -7.16
CA VAL A 535 15.55 12.91 -5.87
C VAL A 535 15.11 14.06 -5.01
N HIS A 536 13.89 13.96 -4.51
CA HIS A 536 13.37 14.83 -3.50
C HIS A 536 13.53 14.05 -2.17
N SER A 537 14.22 14.62 -1.18
CA SER A 537 14.42 13.99 0.14
C SER A 537 13.71 14.80 1.23
N GLY A 538 13.21 14.12 2.27
CA GLY A 538 12.52 14.79 3.38
C GLY A 538 11.06 15.18 3.11
N LEU A 539 10.43 14.55 2.11
CA LEU A 539 9.02 14.81 1.76
C LEU A 539 8.09 14.24 2.82
N ARG A 540 7.50 15.09 3.67
CA ARG A 540 6.18 14.78 4.25
C ARG A 540 5.13 15.12 3.19
N TYR A 541 4.90 14.22 2.24
CA TYR A 541 3.90 14.38 1.16
C TYR A 541 4.12 15.59 0.22
N LEU A 542 5.32 15.69 -0.40
CA LEU A 542 5.75 16.82 -1.27
C LEU A 542 5.25 16.74 -2.73
N ALA A 543 4.02 16.29 -2.93
CA ALA A 543 3.36 16.42 -4.22
C ALA A 543 1.91 16.86 -4.04
N VAL A 544 1.72 18.05 -3.49
CA VAL A 544 0.52 18.84 -3.82
C VAL A 544 0.78 19.67 -5.08
N LEU A 545 2.00 20.14 -5.34
CA LEU A 545 2.22 21.24 -6.29
C LEU A 545 3.39 21.01 -7.26
N ALA A 546 3.08 20.89 -8.55
CA ALA A 546 3.99 21.36 -9.59
C ALA A 546 3.54 22.79 -9.94
N ASP A 547 4.43 23.77 -9.88
CA ASP A 547 4.19 25.17 -10.30
C ASP A 547 3.04 25.93 -9.60
N GLY A 548 2.64 25.51 -8.38
CA GLY A 548 1.55 26.16 -7.63
C GLY A 548 0.15 25.67 -7.97
N VAL A 549 0.04 24.59 -8.74
CA VAL A 549 -1.21 23.93 -9.13
C VAL A 549 -1.34 22.58 -8.42
N ARG A 550 -2.51 22.31 -7.84
CA ARG A 550 -2.87 21.07 -7.13
C ARG A 550 -2.95 19.87 -8.07
N LEU A 551 -2.94 18.66 -7.51
CA LEU A 551 -3.05 17.40 -8.28
C LEU A 551 -4.30 17.30 -9.17
N ASP A 552 -5.38 17.98 -8.80
CA ASP A 552 -6.64 18.04 -9.56
C ASP A 552 -6.74 19.26 -10.49
N GLY A 553 -5.66 20.04 -10.62
CA GLY A 553 -5.58 21.21 -11.49
C GLY A 553 -5.99 22.54 -10.82
N ARG A 554 -6.40 22.54 -9.55
CA ARG A 554 -6.83 23.75 -8.82
C ARG A 554 -5.69 24.62 -8.31
N GLY A 555 -5.96 25.91 -8.12
CA GLY A 555 -5.13 26.81 -7.30
C GLY A 555 -5.25 26.55 -5.79
N CYS A 556 -4.33 27.13 -4.99
CA CYS A 556 -4.35 26.98 -3.52
C CYS A 556 -5.60 27.60 -2.88
N ASP A 557 -6.18 28.63 -3.49
CA ASP A 557 -7.35 29.40 -3.04
C ASP A 557 -8.63 29.03 -3.80
N GLU A 558 -8.62 27.92 -4.54
CA GLU A 558 -9.74 27.52 -5.40
C GLU A 558 -10.58 26.38 -4.80
N PHE A 559 -11.89 26.56 -4.82
CA PHE A 559 -12.86 25.54 -4.44
C PHE A 559 -12.95 24.40 -5.46
N ARG A 560 -13.30 23.21 -5.00
CA ARG A 560 -13.85 22.17 -5.87
C ARG A 560 -15.17 22.66 -6.48
N ARG A 561 -15.58 22.03 -7.59
CA ARG A 561 -16.84 22.35 -8.26
C ARG A 561 -18.01 22.31 -7.27
N CYS A 562 -18.68 23.45 -7.11
CA CYS A 562 -19.79 23.64 -6.18
C CYS A 562 -21.15 23.54 -6.90
N PHE A 563 -22.09 22.80 -6.31
CA PHE A 563 -23.49 22.73 -6.72
C PHE A 563 -24.39 22.77 -5.49
N LEU A 564 -25.38 23.67 -5.48
CA LEU A 564 -26.30 23.87 -4.37
C LEU A 564 -27.74 23.87 -4.88
N LYS A 565 -28.66 23.22 -4.16
CA LYS A 565 -30.08 23.19 -4.51
C LYS A 565 -30.96 23.03 -3.27
N THR A 566 -32.01 23.83 -3.12
CA THR A 566 -33.02 23.65 -2.07
C THR A 566 -34.28 22.93 -2.57
N GLY A 567 -35.19 22.53 -1.66
CA GLY A 567 -36.47 21.90 -1.99
C GLY A 567 -36.35 20.51 -2.63
N VAL A 568 -35.33 19.73 -2.23
CA VAL A 568 -35.04 18.40 -2.81
C VAL A 568 -35.79 17.23 -2.13
N ILE A 569 -36.27 17.40 -0.90
CA ILE A 569 -37.08 16.41 -0.16
C ILE A 569 -38.48 16.99 0.05
N SER A 570 -39.47 16.46 -0.67
CA SER A 570 -40.87 16.97 -0.62
C SER A 570 -41.59 16.79 0.72
N GLN A 571 -41.08 15.93 1.60
CA GLN A 571 -41.69 15.54 2.88
C GLN A 571 -41.09 16.32 4.05
N ALA A 572 -39.97 17.01 3.83
CA ALA A 572 -39.35 17.87 4.82
C ALA A 572 -40.00 19.26 4.79
N SER A 573 -39.97 19.98 5.92
CA SER A 573 -40.40 21.39 5.99
C SER A 573 -39.51 22.27 5.11
N GLY A 574 -38.21 21.95 5.07
CA GLY A 574 -37.25 22.48 4.13
C GLY A 574 -36.13 21.48 3.90
N SER A 575 -35.44 21.59 2.77
CA SER A 575 -34.39 20.65 2.40
C SER A 575 -33.35 21.27 1.49
N ALA A 576 -32.15 20.70 1.50
CA ALA A 576 -31.09 21.11 0.61
C ALA A 576 -30.20 19.94 0.18
N TYR A 577 -29.58 20.12 -0.97
CA TYR A 577 -28.54 19.27 -1.51
C TYR A 577 -27.33 20.11 -1.86
N ALA A 578 -26.15 19.66 -1.44
CA ALA A 578 -24.89 20.31 -1.72
C ALA A 578 -23.86 19.32 -2.24
N GLU A 579 -23.14 19.72 -3.29
CA GLU A 579 -21.97 19.02 -3.80
C GLU A 579 -20.78 19.98 -3.83
N LEU A 580 -19.66 19.60 -3.20
CA LEU A 580 -18.36 20.21 -3.44
C LEU A 580 -17.41 19.10 -3.91
N GLY A 581 -17.20 19.00 -5.22
CA GLY A 581 -16.49 17.91 -5.85
C GLY A 581 -17.11 16.54 -5.53
N HIS A 582 -16.37 15.71 -4.80
CA HIS A 582 -16.80 14.37 -4.37
C HIS A 582 -17.51 14.36 -3.00
N THR A 583 -17.68 15.50 -2.35
CA THR A 583 -18.44 15.58 -1.09
C THR A 583 -19.89 15.93 -1.41
N LYS A 584 -20.79 14.98 -1.17
CA LYS A 584 -22.22 15.11 -1.48
C LYS A 584 -23.05 14.95 -0.22
N VAL A 585 -23.83 15.96 0.11
CA VAL A 585 -24.61 16.01 1.34
C VAL A 585 -26.06 16.36 1.01
N MET A 586 -26.97 15.62 1.62
CA MET A 586 -28.41 15.88 1.56
C MET A 586 -28.91 16.19 2.97
N VAL A 587 -29.69 17.27 3.10
CA VAL A 587 -30.21 17.74 4.39
C VAL A 587 -31.72 17.88 4.33
N GLY A 588 -32.41 17.38 5.36
CA GLY A 588 -33.83 17.58 5.59
C GLY A 588 -34.09 18.22 6.94
N VAL A 589 -34.93 19.24 6.97
CA VAL A 589 -35.37 19.94 8.18
C VAL A 589 -36.84 19.61 8.44
N TYR A 590 -37.14 19.20 9.67
CA TYR A 590 -38.50 18.86 10.10
C TYR A 590 -38.88 19.68 11.33
N GLY A 591 -39.90 20.51 11.17
CA GLY A 591 -40.38 21.40 12.22
C GLY A 591 -40.34 22.87 11.82
N PRO A 592 -40.52 23.79 12.78
CA PRO A 592 -40.58 23.54 14.23
C PRO A 592 -41.78 22.66 14.64
N ARG A 593 -41.55 21.60 15.41
CA ARG A 593 -42.60 20.69 15.89
C ARG A 593 -42.48 20.42 17.39
N GLN A 594 -43.57 20.02 18.04
CA GLN A 594 -43.55 19.66 19.46
C GLN A 594 -42.66 18.41 19.67
N SER A 595 -41.78 18.46 20.67
CA SER A 595 -40.93 17.31 20.99
C SER A 595 -41.75 16.09 21.46
N GLU A 596 -41.42 14.91 20.95
CA GLU A 596 -42.07 13.64 21.32
C GLU A 596 -41.73 13.18 22.75
N ARG A 597 -40.62 13.66 23.32
CA ARG A 597 -40.23 13.37 24.70
C ARG A 597 -40.86 14.39 25.64
N ARG A 598 -41.40 13.95 26.79
CA ARG A 598 -41.79 14.87 27.88
C ARG A 598 -40.56 15.62 28.36
N GLN A 599 -40.43 16.88 27.94
CA GLN A 599 -39.35 17.77 28.33
C GLN A 599 -39.88 18.86 29.28
N GLY A 600 -38.99 19.39 30.12
CA GLY A 600 -39.29 20.55 30.96
C GLY A 600 -39.56 21.81 30.14
N TYR A 601 -40.25 22.78 30.74
CA TYR A 601 -40.53 24.08 30.12
C TYR A 601 -39.22 24.79 29.71
N SER A 602 -39.21 25.36 28.50
CA SER A 602 -38.11 26.13 27.93
C SER A 602 -38.69 27.35 27.24
N GLU A 603 -38.11 28.53 27.51
CA GLU A 603 -38.53 29.80 26.89
C GLU A 603 -38.00 29.94 25.46
N SER A 604 -36.96 29.19 25.10
CA SER A 604 -36.40 29.09 23.75
C SER A 604 -36.70 27.73 23.11
N GLY A 605 -36.76 27.74 21.77
CA GLY A 605 -36.78 26.55 20.92
C GLY A 605 -35.46 25.78 20.95
N ARG A 606 -35.42 24.60 20.33
CA ARG A 606 -34.21 23.74 20.28
C ARG A 606 -33.91 23.26 18.88
N LEU A 607 -32.63 23.09 18.57
CA LEU A 607 -32.19 22.35 17.39
C LEU A 607 -31.78 20.93 17.81
N SER A 608 -32.07 19.96 16.95
CA SER A 608 -31.57 18.60 17.08
C SER A 608 -30.95 18.21 15.76
N VAL A 609 -29.64 17.97 15.73
CA VAL A 609 -28.90 17.61 14.52
C VAL A 609 -28.48 16.14 14.60
N ASP A 610 -28.78 15.36 13.56
CA ASP A 610 -28.27 14.00 13.39
C ASP A 610 -27.58 13.87 12.03
N VAL A 611 -26.27 13.63 12.08
CA VAL A 611 -25.44 13.39 10.91
C VAL A 611 -25.23 11.90 10.73
N LYS A 612 -25.57 11.42 9.54
CA LYS A 612 -25.36 10.06 9.07
C LYS A 612 -24.47 10.02 7.85
N VAL A 613 -23.49 9.12 7.87
CA VAL A 613 -22.67 8.81 6.71
C VAL A 613 -23.21 7.53 6.10
N ALA A 614 -23.64 7.59 4.84
CA ALA A 614 -24.16 6.40 4.19
C ALA A 614 -23.10 5.29 4.19
N THR A 615 -23.51 4.03 4.35
CA THR A 615 -22.55 2.90 4.39
C THR A 615 -21.70 2.77 3.13
N PHE A 616 -22.06 3.43 2.03
CA PHE A 616 -21.30 3.48 0.78
C PHE A 616 -20.61 4.83 0.53
N ALA A 617 -20.74 5.80 1.43
CA ALA A 617 -20.25 7.16 1.22
C ALA A 617 -18.73 7.28 1.27
N THR A 618 -18.06 6.36 1.96
CA THR A 618 -16.59 6.31 2.05
C THR A 618 -16.05 5.13 1.25
N ARG A 619 -14.74 5.16 0.94
CA ARG A 619 -14.04 4.10 0.19
C ARG A 619 -14.15 2.71 0.84
N GLN A 620 -14.36 2.65 2.15
CA GLN A 620 -14.63 1.43 2.89
C GLN A 620 -16.10 1.37 3.29
N ARG A 621 -16.77 0.26 2.97
CA ARG A 621 -18.18 0.12 3.32
C ARG A 621 -18.37 0.20 4.84
N GLY A 622 -19.13 1.19 5.29
CA GLY A 622 -19.47 1.42 6.69
C GLY A 622 -20.39 0.35 7.26
N VAL A 623 -20.47 0.30 8.59
CA VAL A 623 -21.35 -0.63 9.34
C VAL A 623 -22.65 0.10 9.69
N PHE A 624 -23.75 -0.65 9.76
CA PHE A 624 -25.03 -0.10 10.20
C PHE A 624 -24.98 0.25 11.70
N GLY A 625 -25.01 1.55 12.02
CA GLY A 625 -24.98 2.06 13.39
C GLY A 625 -24.32 3.44 13.46
N GLN A 626 -24.60 4.23 14.51
CA GLN A 626 -23.96 5.54 14.65
C GLN A 626 -22.51 5.40 15.11
N SER A 627 -21.56 5.91 14.32
CA SER A 627 -20.14 5.91 14.69
C SER A 627 -19.83 7.04 15.70
N SER A 628 -18.62 7.00 16.30
CA SER A 628 -18.15 8.10 17.15
C SER A 628 -18.00 9.39 16.34
N ASP A 629 -17.49 9.29 15.12
CA ASP A 629 -17.23 10.42 14.23
C ASP A 629 -18.54 11.09 13.79
N GLU A 630 -19.60 10.31 13.52
CA GLU A 630 -20.93 10.82 13.23
C GLU A 630 -21.51 11.64 14.39
N ARG A 631 -21.27 11.20 15.64
CA ARG A 631 -21.72 11.93 16.83
C ARG A 631 -20.95 13.24 17.01
N GLU A 632 -19.64 13.21 16.79
CA GLU A 632 -18.82 14.41 16.83
C GLU A 632 -19.26 15.42 15.77
N LEU A 633 -19.45 14.99 14.51
CA LEU A 633 -19.97 15.83 13.43
C LEU A 633 -21.34 16.42 13.75
N SER A 634 -22.25 15.61 14.32
CA SER A 634 -23.57 16.08 14.74
C SER A 634 -23.47 17.20 15.78
N SER A 635 -22.62 17.03 16.79
CA SER A 635 -22.41 18.03 17.82
C SER A 635 -21.78 19.31 17.27
N LEU A 636 -20.75 19.18 16.44
CA LEU A 636 -20.05 20.33 15.84
C LEU A 636 -20.98 21.14 14.94
N LEU A 637 -21.79 20.45 14.15
CA LEU A 637 -22.77 21.07 13.27
C LEU A 637 -23.91 21.73 14.04
N GLN A 638 -24.40 21.11 15.13
CA GLN A 638 -25.39 21.72 15.99
C GLN A 638 -24.90 23.06 16.55
N THR A 639 -23.70 23.09 17.12
CA THR A 639 -23.10 24.34 17.63
C THR A 639 -22.95 25.40 16.53
N ALA A 640 -22.59 25.00 15.30
CA ALA A 640 -22.44 25.94 14.19
C ALA A 640 -23.77 26.61 13.78
N LEU A 641 -24.90 25.92 13.95
CA LEU A 641 -26.23 26.41 13.55
C LEU A 641 -26.96 27.15 14.67
N GLU A 642 -26.73 26.79 15.94
CA GLU A 642 -27.40 27.43 17.09
C GLU A 642 -27.14 28.95 17.17
N GLY A 643 -25.97 29.42 16.75
CA GLY A 643 -25.65 30.85 16.69
C GLY A 643 -26.38 31.62 15.57
N ALA A 644 -26.95 30.92 14.58
CA ALA A 644 -27.58 31.54 13.42
C ALA A 644 -29.11 31.59 13.50
N VAL A 645 -29.73 30.67 14.26
CA VAL A 645 -31.19 30.51 14.31
C VAL A 645 -31.79 31.34 15.45
N ASN A 646 -32.88 32.06 15.17
CA ASN A 646 -33.65 32.75 16.21
C ASN A 646 -34.51 31.74 16.99
N LEU A 647 -33.93 31.07 17.99
CA LEU A 647 -34.62 30.04 18.78
C LEU A 647 -35.84 30.57 19.55
N ASP A 648 -35.90 31.87 19.83
CA ASP A 648 -37.02 32.49 20.56
C ASP A 648 -38.27 32.62 19.68
N SER A 649 -38.14 32.46 18.36
CA SER A 649 -39.27 32.49 17.42
C SER A 649 -40.18 31.25 17.52
N PHE A 650 -39.70 30.15 18.12
CA PHE A 650 -40.46 28.90 18.26
C PHE A 650 -40.30 28.25 19.66
N PRO A 651 -40.78 28.90 20.74
CA PRO A 651 -40.66 28.36 22.09
C PRO A 651 -41.37 27.00 22.20
N LYS A 652 -40.80 26.09 23.01
CA LYS A 652 -41.33 24.71 23.23
C LYS A 652 -41.30 23.79 22.01
N ALA A 653 -40.83 24.26 20.85
CA ALA A 653 -40.70 23.45 19.65
C ALA A 653 -39.24 23.06 19.40
N THR A 654 -39.07 22.02 18.59
CA THR A 654 -37.76 21.53 18.13
C THR A 654 -37.76 21.52 16.60
N ALA A 655 -36.67 21.97 16.00
CA ALA A 655 -36.37 21.75 14.60
C ALA A 655 -35.35 20.62 14.48
N ASP A 656 -35.76 19.52 13.86
CA ASP A 656 -34.91 18.36 13.66
C ASP A 656 -34.22 18.46 12.29
N ILE A 657 -32.90 18.46 12.29
CA ILE A 657 -32.06 18.58 11.10
C ILE A 657 -31.37 17.23 10.88
N TRP A 658 -31.76 16.56 9.81
CA TRP A 658 -31.20 15.28 9.39
C TRP A 658 -30.23 15.49 8.24
N VAL A 659 -28.98 15.12 8.43
CA VAL A 659 -27.92 15.23 7.43
C VAL A 659 -27.49 13.84 7.00
N LEU A 660 -27.53 13.58 5.70
CA LEU A 660 -27.04 12.36 5.09
C LEU A 660 -25.88 12.69 4.14
N VAL A 661 -24.68 12.26 4.51
CA VAL A 661 -23.50 12.29 3.64
C VAL A 661 -23.60 11.10 2.69
N LEU A 662 -23.79 11.39 1.40
CA LEU A 662 -23.93 10.39 0.33
C LEU A 662 -22.58 9.96 -0.25
N GLU A 663 -21.62 10.89 -0.30
CA GLU A 663 -20.24 10.67 -0.74
C GLU A 663 -19.33 11.57 0.10
N ALA A 664 -18.26 11.01 0.66
CA ALA A 664 -17.31 11.69 1.55
C ALA A 664 -15.99 11.92 0.81
N GLY A 665 -15.84 13.15 0.29
CA GLY A 665 -14.72 13.57 -0.53
C GLY A 665 -13.80 14.59 0.14
N GLY A 666 -13.94 14.86 1.44
CA GLY A 666 -13.21 15.87 2.22
C GLY A 666 -14.05 17.11 2.55
N GLY A 667 -13.87 17.66 3.75
CA GLY A 667 -14.55 18.89 4.19
C GLY A 667 -16.02 18.71 4.57
N GLU A 668 -16.42 17.50 5.00
CA GLU A 668 -17.82 17.10 5.21
C GLU A 668 -18.57 18.03 6.16
N LEU A 669 -17.95 18.47 7.26
CA LEU A 669 -18.54 19.40 8.22
C LEU A 669 -18.89 20.75 7.58
N ALA A 670 -18.00 21.29 6.74
CA ALA A 670 -18.19 22.57 6.09
C ALA A 670 -19.33 22.53 5.05
N VAL A 671 -19.35 21.48 4.24
CA VAL A 671 -20.42 21.25 3.25
C VAL A 671 -21.76 21.04 3.95
N ALA A 672 -21.79 20.25 5.02
CA ALA A 672 -22.99 20.00 5.80
C ALA A 672 -23.53 21.25 6.49
N ALA A 673 -22.67 22.13 7.03
CA ALA A 673 -23.09 23.39 7.64
C ALA A 673 -23.78 24.32 6.64
N THR A 674 -23.17 24.51 5.47
CA THR A 674 -23.74 25.34 4.40
C THR A 674 -25.05 24.76 3.88
N ALA A 675 -25.12 23.44 3.68
CA ALA A 675 -26.34 22.76 3.26
C ALA A 675 -27.46 22.84 4.31
N ALA A 676 -27.13 22.71 5.60
CA ALA A 676 -28.11 22.81 6.67
C ALA A 676 -28.68 24.22 6.81
N ALA A 677 -27.86 25.27 6.68
CA ALA A 677 -28.35 26.64 6.64
C ALA A 677 -29.31 26.89 5.48
N LEU A 678 -28.99 26.37 4.29
CA LEU A 678 -29.91 26.43 3.13
C LEU A 678 -31.23 25.70 3.39
N ALA A 679 -31.18 24.53 4.02
CA ALA A 679 -32.39 23.76 4.34
C ALA A 679 -33.26 24.45 5.42
N LEU A 680 -32.64 25.14 6.39
CA LEU A 680 -33.35 25.94 7.39
C LEU A 680 -34.03 27.17 6.75
N ALA A 681 -33.34 27.85 5.82
CA ALA A 681 -33.91 28.94 5.05
C ALA A 681 -35.07 28.46 4.16
N ASP A 682 -34.92 27.32 3.49
CA ASP A 682 -35.97 26.68 2.68
C ASP A 682 -37.20 26.31 3.53
N ALA A 683 -36.98 25.94 4.81
CA ALA A 683 -38.05 25.67 5.77
C ALA A 683 -38.77 26.93 6.28
N GLY A 684 -38.25 28.12 5.96
CA GLY A 684 -38.77 29.38 6.48
C GLY A 684 -38.53 29.58 7.98
N ILE A 685 -37.52 28.91 8.55
CA ILE A 685 -37.12 29.14 9.95
C ILE A 685 -36.37 30.47 10.03
N GLU A 686 -36.73 31.32 10.99
CA GLU A 686 -36.12 32.63 11.17
C GLU A 686 -34.67 32.50 11.62
N MET A 687 -33.76 33.11 10.85
CA MET A 687 -32.32 33.11 11.10
C MET A 687 -31.79 34.54 11.05
N PHE A 688 -30.77 34.83 11.86
CA PHE A 688 -30.07 36.12 11.84
C PHE A 688 -29.25 36.28 10.56
N ASP A 689 -28.63 35.19 10.10
CA ASP A 689 -27.93 35.10 8.83
C ASP A 689 -27.83 33.64 8.37
N LEU A 690 -27.43 33.42 7.11
CA LEU A 690 -27.00 32.10 6.66
C LEU A 690 -25.65 31.74 7.29
N VAL A 691 -25.46 30.45 7.59
CA VAL A 691 -24.13 29.93 7.94
C VAL A 691 -23.45 29.45 6.66
N THR A 692 -22.26 29.95 6.38
CA THR A 692 -21.35 29.33 5.41
C THR A 692 -20.10 28.86 6.10
N ALA A 693 -19.54 27.77 5.57
CA ALA A 693 -18.36 27.16 6.16
C ALA A 693 -17.42 26.67 5.08
N CYS A 694 -16.13 26.71 5.38
CA CYS A 694 -15.10 26.14 4.53
C CYS A 694 -14.01 25.48 5.38
N SER A 695 -13.17 24.67 4.74
CA SER A 695 -12.01 24.06 5.37
C SER A 695 -10.73 24.51 4.68
N VAL A 696 -9.65 24.64 5.46
CA VAL A 696 -8.30 24.97 5.00
C VAL A 696 -7.34 23.93 5.56
N SER A 697 -6.51 23.35 4.70
CA SER A 697 -5.43 22.44 5.11
C SER A 697 -4.08 23.12 4.94
N ARG A 698 -3.21 22.96 5.94
CA ARG A 698 -1.79 23.30 5.87
C ARG A 698 -1.02 22.07 5.41
N ILE A 699 -0.47 22.14 4.20
CA ILE A 699 0.35 21.09 3.62
C ILE A 699 1.66 21.75 3.20
N GLU A 700 2.76 21.36 3.85
CA GLU A 700 4.12 21.83 3.54
C GLU A 700 4.29 23.36 3.61
N GLY A 701 3.72 23.96 4.65
CA GLY A 701 3.77 25.41 4.87
C GLY A 701 2.93 26.22 3.89
N ARG A 702 2.14 25.57 3.02
CA ARG A 702 1.15 26.23 2.16
C ARG A 702 -0.26 25.97 2.66
N LEU A 703 -1.12 26.96 2.50
CA LEU A 703 -2.51 26.92 2.90
C LEU A 703 -3.38 26.63 1.69
N LEU A 704 -4.22 25.61 1.82
CA LEU A 704 -5.05 25.11 0.74
C LEU A 704 -6.52 25.22 1.14
N LEU A 705 -7.28 26.03 0.41
CA LEU A 705 -8.73 26.17 0.58
C LEU A 705 -9.45 24.93 0.04
N ASP A 706 -10.49 24.49 0.72
CA ASP A 706 -11.34 23.37 0.32
C ASP A 706 -10.56 22.07 -0.03
N PRO A 707 -9.93 21.44 0.97
CA PRO A 707 -9.16 20.23 0.78
C PRO A 707 -10.03 19.04 0.36
N SER A 708 -9.53 18.24 -0.58
CA SER A 708 -10.07 16.90 -0.85
C SER A 708 -9.75 15.93 0.29
N SER A 709 -10.38 14.76 0.32
CA SER A 709 -10.13 13.72 1.32
C SER A 709 -8.67 13.23 1.28
N ASP A 710 -8.08 13.17 0.09
CA ASP A 710 -6.67 12.82 -0.09
C ASP A 710 -5.74 13.94 0.43
N GLU A 711 -6.12 15.21 0.28
CA GLU A 711 -5.37 16.35 0.84
C GLU A 711 -5.50 16.45 2.35
N ALA A 712 -6.72 16.31 2.89
CA ALA A 712 -6.99 16.30 4.32
C ALA A 712 -6.30 15.11 5.02
N TYR A 713 -6.14 13.97 4.35
CA TYR A 713 -5.36 12.84 4.86
C TYR A 713 -3.85 13.16 4.99
N ARG A 714 -3.34 14.13 4.22
CA ARG A 714 -1.92 14.52 4.16
C ARG A 714 -1.60 15.78 4.98
N GLU A 715 -2.60 16.39 5.63
CA GLU A 715 -2.45 17.69 6.26
C GLU A 715 -1.58 17.67 7.54
N GLU A 716 -0.75 18.70 7.71
CA GLU A 716 -0.02 18.95 8.96
C GLU A 716 -0.86 19.71 9.98
N GLY A 717 -1.83 20.48 9.48
CA GLY A 717 -2.81 21.22 10.23
C GLY A 717 -4.09 21.37 9.42
N GLY A 718 -5.23 21.10 10.06
CA GLY A 718 -6.56 21.28 9.47
C GLY A 718 -7.31 22.38 10.20
N LEU A 719 -8.06 23.18 9.46
CA LEU A 719 -8.89 24.27 9.98
C LEU A 719 -10.24 24.19 9.30
N THR A 720 -11.33 24.15 10.07
CA THR A 720 -12.70 24.31 9.55
C THR A 720 -13.34 25.48 10.27
N LEU A 721 -13.85 26.42 9.49
CA LEU A 721 -14.46 27.65 9.98
C LEU A 721 -15.90 27.73 9.46
N ALA A 722 -16.84 28.03 10.35
CA ALA A 722 -18.21 28.39 10.01
C ALA A 722 -18.52 29.79 10.55
N VAL A 723 -19.17 30.62 9.73
CA VAL A 723 -19.42 32.03 10.05
C VAL A 723 -20.80 32.48 9.61
N LEU A 724 -21.25 33.59 10.19
CA LEU A 724 -22.32 34.45 9.68
C LEU A 724 -21.67 35.49 8.75
N PRO A 725 -21.78 35.36 7.41
CA PRO A 725 -20.99 36.15 6.47
C PRO A 725 -21.23 37.66 6.52
N THR A 726 -22.43 38.10 6.93
CA THR A 726 -22.78 39.53 6.96
C THR A 726 -22.11 40.26 8.12
N SER A 727 -21.96 39.60 9.28
CA SER A 727 -21.33 40.15 10.49
C SER A 727 -19.88 39.69 10.69
N GLU A 728 -19.41 38.75 9.87
CA GLU A 728 -18.14 38.02 10.04
C GLU A 728 -17.99 37.34 11.42
N GLU A 729 -19.12 37.01 12.05
CA GLU A 729 -19.13 36.34 13.35
C GLU A 729 -18.89 34.83 13.19
N VAL A 730 -17.93 34.31 13.94
CA VAL A 730 -17.58 32.88 13.94
C VAL A 730 -18.57 32.10 14.80
N THR A 731 -19.29 31.16 14.19
CA THR A 731 -20.21 30.25 14.92
C THR A 731 -19.55 28.93 15.28
N GLN A 732 -18.55 28.50 14.51
CA GLN A 732 -17.78 27.29 14.82
C GLN A 732 -16.35 27.39 14.27
N LEU A 733 -15.41 26.91 15.08
CA LEU A 733 -13.99 26.80 14.73
C LEU A 733 -13.45 25.46 15.19
N VAL A 734 -12.99 24.65 14.22
CA VAL A 734 -12.29 23.39 14.50
C VAL A 734 -10.88 23.53 13.97
N SER A 735 -9.89 23.40 14.85
CA SER A 735 -8.48 23.34 14.47
C SER A 735 -7.89 22.01 14.88
N ARG A 736 -7.10 21.42 13.99
CA ARG A 736 -6.40 20.14 14.15
C ARG A 736 -4.95 20.32 13.74
N GLY A 737 -4.07 19.48 14.27
CA GLY A 737 -2.64 19.50 13.96
C GLY A 737 -1.87 20.65 14.60
N GLN A 738 -0.72 20.99 14.02
CA GLN A 738 0.18 22.04 14.54
C GLN A 738 0.18 23.25 13.62
N TRP A 739 0.04 24.43 14.23
CA TRP A 739 0.01 25.72 13.57
C TRP A 739 0.96 26.69 14.27
N SER A 740 1.73 27.47 13.51
CA SER A 740 2.31 28.71 14.04
C SER A 740 1.25 29.81 14.13
N SER A 741 1.48 30.83 14.96
CA SER A 741 0.54 31.94 15.13
C SER A 741 0.32 32.73 13.82
N SER A 742 1.34 32.84 12.96
CA SER A 742 1.22 33.49 11.65
C SER A 742 0.41 32.65 10.67
N GLU A 743 0.74 31.35 10.54
CA GLU A 743 0.04 30.45 9.61
C GLU A 743 -1.43 30.27 10.01
N LEU A 744 -1.75 30.21 11.31
CA LEU A 744 -3.14 30.10 11.76
C LEU A 744 -3.94 31.35 11.39
N LYS A 745 -3.33 32.53 11.52
CA LYS A 745 -3.96 33.80 11.16
C LYS A 745 -4.23 33.85 9.65
N GLU A 746 -3.24 33.53 8.82
CA GLU A 746 -3.39 33.45 7.37
C GLU A 746 -4.42 32.39 6.96
N GLY A 747 -4.46 31.24 7.65
CA GLY A 747 -5.45 30.19 7.43
C GLY A 747 -6.87 30.64 7.77
N LEU A 748 -7.05 31.39 8.85
CA LEU A 748 -8.34 32.00 9.21
C LEU A 748 -8.79 33.03 8.20
N GLU A 749 -7.89 33.90 7.73
CA GLU A 749 -8.18 34.90 6.69
C GLU A 749 -8.59 34.23 5.36
N LEU A 750 -7.87 33.17 4.96
CA LEU A 750 -8.22 32.38 3.78
C LEU A 750 -9.59 31.70 3.93
N ALA A 751 -9.87 31.15 5.12
CA ALA A 751 -11.15 30.52 5.41
C ALA A 751 -12.30 31.54 5.41
N LEU A 752 -12.11 32.73 5.98
CA LEU A 752 -13.11 33.81 5.94
C LEU A 752 -13.42 34.24 4.50
N GLY A 753 -12.38 34.43 3.68
CA GLY A 753 -12.54 34.71 2.25
C GLY A 753 -13.32 33.61 1.51
N GLY A 754 -13.03 32.35 1.82
CA GLY A 754 -13.75 31.21 1.26
C GLY A 754 -15.23 31.15 1.68
N CYS A 755 -15.54 31.46 2.93
CA CYS A 755 -16.92 31.53 3.42
C CYS A 755 -17.72 32.64 2.72
N ALA A 756 -17.10 33.80 2.48
CA ALA A 756 -17.72 34.89 1.73
C ALA A 756 -17.98 34.53 0.26
N GLN A 757 -17.09 33.77 -0.39
CA GLN A 757 -17.32 33.26 -1.75
C GLN A 757 -18.51 32.30 -1.81
N LEU A 758 -18.63 31.38 -0.83
CA LEU A 758 -19.75 30.45 -0.75
C LEU A 758 -21.09 31.14 -0.44
N ASP A 759 -21.08 32.24 0.34
CA ASP A 759 -22.29 33.02 0.64
C ASP A 759 -22.96 33.55 -0.63
N GLY A 760 -22.18 34.07 -1.57
CA GLY A 760 -22.68 34.53 -2.87
C GLY A 760 -23.44 33.42 -3.61
N ALA A 761 -22.89 32.20 -3.65
CA ALA A 761 -23.51 31.04 -4.28
C ALA A 761 -24.75 30.54 -3.51
N ALA A 762 -24.70 30.51 -2.18
CA ALA A 762 -25.81 30.08 -1.33
C ALA A 762 -27.02 31.02 -1.44
N ARG A 763 -26.80 32.35 -1.38
CA ARG A 763 -27.88 33.32 -1.56
C ARG A 763 -28.45 33.30 -2.97
N GLN A 764 -27.61 33.05 -3.98
CA GLN A 764 -28.10 32.90 -5.35
C GLN A 764 -29.02 31.68 -5.49
N CYS A 765 -28.64 30.55 -4.88
CA CYS A 765 -29.47 29.34 -4.84
C CYS A 765 -30.87 29.63 -4.26
N LEU A 766 -30.96 30.36 -3.16
CA LEU A 766 -32.24 30.75 -2.55
C LEU A 766 -33.07 31.69 -3.45
N ARG A 767 -32.42 32.67 -4.11
CA ARG A 767 -33.10 33.57 -5.06
C ARG A 767 -33.68 32.79 -6.24
N ASP A 768 -32.92 31.85 -6.79
CA ASP A 768 -33.36 31.02 -7.91
C ASP A 768 -34.54 30.12 -7.50
N ALA A 769 -34.49 29.54 -6.30
CA ALA A 769 -35.58 28.75 -5.75
C ALA A 769 -36.86 29.59 -5.54
N ALA A 770 -36.72 30.81 -5.00
CA ALA A 770 -37.85 31.73 -4.81
C ALA A 770 -38.47 32.16 -6.15
N ALA A 771 -37.65 32.47 -7.15
CA ALA A 771 -38.11 32.81 -8.49
C ALA A 771 -38.86 31.64 -9.15
N ALA A 772 -38.36 30.41 -9.02
CA ALA A 772 -39.02 29.21 -9.53
C ALA A 772 -40.36 28.95 -8.83
N ALA A 773 -40.44 29.16 -7.51
CA ALA A 773 -41.68 29.04 -6.75
C ALA A 773 -42.71 30.08 -7.18
N ALA A 774 -42.30 31.34 -7.38
CA ALA A 774 -43.18 32.41 -7.85
C ALA A 774 -43.72 32.13 -9.27
N ALA A 775 -42.87 31.66 -10.18
CA ALA A 775 -43.29 31.27 -11.53
C ALA A 775 -44.30 30.11 -11.51
N LYS A 776 -44.10 29.11 -10.63
CA LYS A 776 -45.02 27.98 -10.48
C LYS A 776 -46.37 28.41 -9.89
N ALA A 777 -46.38 29.33 -8.93
CA ALA A 777 -47.60 29.89 -8.36
C ALA A 777 -48.41 30.66 -9.43
N ALA A 778 -47.74 31.52 -10.21
CA ALA A 778 -48.38 32.26 -11.31
C ALA A 778 -48.96 31.32 -12.40
N ALA A 779 -48.28 30.22 -12.73
CA ALA A 779 -48.79 29.23 -13.68
C ALA A 779 -50.01 28.47 -13.14
N ALA A 780 -50.05 28.16 -11.84
CA ALA A 780 -51.19 27.51 -11.20
C ALA A 780 -52.43 28.42 -11.15
N GLU A 781 -52.24 29.72 -10.89
CA GLU A 781 -53.32 30.72 -10.95
C GLU A 781 -53.89 30.86 -12.38
N GLN A 782 -53.04 30.83 -13.41
CA GLN A 782 -53.49 30.84 -14.81
C GLN A 782 -54.25 29.57 -15.21
N GLN A 783 -53.88 28.40 -14.66
CA GLN A 783 -54.62 27.15 -14.87
C GLN A 783 -55.97 27.12 -14.15
N GLN A 784 -56.11 27.77 -12.99
CA GLN A 784 -57.40 27.90 -12.29
C GLN A 784 -58.35 28.92 -12.94
N GLN A 785 -57.84 29.85 -13.75
CA GLN A 785 -58.64 30.85 -14.48
C GLN A 785 -59.08 30.42 -15.88
N GLN A 786 -58.69 29.23 -16.36
CA GLN A 786 -59.23 28.67 -17.60
C GLN A 786 -60.59 27.98 -17.33
N PRO A 787 -61.69 28.43 -17.97
CA PRO A 787 -62.99 27.78 -17.81
C PRO A 787 -62.93 26.36 -18.37
N ALA A 788 -63.44 25.40 -17.60
CA ALA A 788 -63.59 24.01 -18.03
C ALA A 788 -64.46 23.95 -19.29
N ALA A 789 -63.86 23.66 -20.44
CA ALA A 789 -64.58 23.35 -21.66
C ALA A 789 -65.02 21.88 -21.63
N ALA A 790 -66.20 21.63 -21.05
CA ALA A 790 -67.18 20.59 -21.45
C ALA A 790 -68.48 20.80 -20.67
#